data_AF-A0A7C7U818-F1
#
_entry.id   AF-A0A7C7U818-F1
#
_cell.length_a   1.000
_cell.length_b   1.000
_cell.length_c   1.000
_cell.angle_alpha   90.00
_cell.angle_beta   90.00
_cell.angle_gamma   90.00
#
_symmetry.space_group_name_H-M   'P 1'
#
loop_
_entity.id
_entity.type
_entity.pdbx_description
1 polymer ?
#
loop_
_entity_poly.entity_id
_entity_poly.type
_entity_poly.pdbx_seq_one_letter_code
_entity_poly.pdbx_strand_id
1 'polypeptide(L)'
;MPAILTSMSMPFCFRGLSRIRPVLRPLTFALSSVLCCAFLTIGCADDDALGGTNTQTSAEELGASSSSEQSKSAPSSNSGEASTPHIHAEGEKAPRNPNERPIPAFEGTTLDGSRLAMRDLIGQRVLLFFFNPEVEPARELSRAVATIEQEASTHNFKVVGIGVGTNSNILAEFAAAEGLEFPILDDSGGSISRKLRIRSPSTLIGVAADGYMDFGLRNFPLDGDIVGSIEEMLRENLRLTIPPQGSPGSLYAFSHAPALGVVSMSNGDVLETKDLEGRAAIVIFFLHTCPHCHRALASIKATLESFDAELRPRLVAISIQNAPSAVRKSLKDLDLDYFDPYLDPGGKATERWGVTGGVPVVLVLDQEGQIRHRSSGWNDRRDPGLVRMKVAKAAGARVPMLLEPKGYSGNDVCGVCHEQEHAAWQFTAHSTAFSTLVAHAADRRTDCVGCHVVGFEETGGFDFRRQPAHLENVGCESCHGRGGPHLTPNFVPRDAAGQHDYQHVCSTCHNPKHSLGFDYAEFQPRVSHRKIVSLSDTERADLLGGSGPIRNLLPTSADYVGSNACQGCHQAEFATWETSPHGHSVRTLERSGKSNETECLTCHTTAFGKPGGFPATAKVADHADLARVGCESCHGPGGDHIGETAKRVGTILSLGDKCDSCVILKVCGDCHDEANDSGFQFKIDERIDAQRHGTIDSAATRLEGESADRERLREAFSLLAMTEAR
;
A
#
# COMPACT_ATOMS: atom_id res chain seq x y z
N MET A 1 -53.91 -26.29 -1.25
CA MET A 1 -54.83 -26.45 -0.10
C MET A 1 -54.13 -25.92 1.17
N PRO A 2 -54.86 -25.45 2.20
CA PRO A 2 -54.35 -24.36 3.05
C PRO A 2 -54.22 -24.69 4.56
N ALA A 3 -53.86 -23.64 5.34
CA ALA A 3 -53.78 -23.56 6.81
C ALA A 3 -52.49 -24.19 7.42
N ILE A 4 -52.01 -23.80 8.61
CA ILE A 4 -52.67 -23.07 9.73
C ILE A 4 -51.84 -21.85 10.20
N LEU A 5 -52.54 -20.80 10.66
CA LEU A 5 -52.01 -19.67 11.43
C LEU A 5 -52.15 -19.92 12.95
N THR A 6 -51.15 -19.55 13.75
CA THR A 6 -51.32 -19.31 15.18
C THR A 6 -50.49 -18.11 15.64
N SER A 7 -51.17 -17.08 16.13
CA SER A 7 -50.57 -16.00 16.90
C SER A 7 -50.62 -16.31 18.40
N MET A 8 -49.69 -15.74 19.16
CA MET A 8 -49.85 -15.55 20.61
C MET A 8 -49.48 -14.11 20.96
N SER A 9 -50.09 -13.57 22.00
CA SER A 9 -49.98 -12.16 22.38
C SER A 9 -50.15 -11.98 23.88
N MET A 10 -49.62 -10.87 24.40
CA MET A 10 -49.89 -10.33 25.75
C MET A 10 -49.30 -11.15 26.94
N PRO A 11 -49.14 -10.53 28.14
CA PRO A 11 -49.69 -9.23 28.58
C PRO A 11 -48.70 -8.15 29.01
N PHE A 12 -49.20 -6.91 28.97
CA PHE A 12 -48.68 -5.77 29.75
C PHE A 12 -48.91 -5.97 31.25
N CYS A 13 -48.08 -5.34 32.09
CA CYS A 13 -48.46 -4.99 33.46
C CYS A 13 -47.97 -3.56 33.78
N PHE A 14 -48.81 -2.74 34.42
CA PHE A 14 -48.61 -1.29 34.53
C PHE A 14 -48.79 -0.81 35.98
N ARG A 15 -47.69 -0.42 36.64
CA ARG A 15 -47.62 0.41 37.87
C ARG A 15 -46.25 1.10 37.89
N GLY A 16 -46.07 2.36 38.28
CA GLY A 16 -47.06 3.38 38.61
C GLY A 16 -46.61 4.27 39.78
N LEU A 17 -46.29 5.54 39.50
CA LEU A 17 -45.84 6.60 40.44
C LEU A 17 -44.38 6.41 40.95
N SER A 18 -43.62 7.46 41.30
CA SER A 18 -44.00 8.87 41.54
C SER A 18 -42.95 9.89 41.07
N ARG A 19 -43.30 11.19 41.14
CA ARG A 19 -42.48 12.35 40.71
C ARG A 19 -41.46 12.79 41.78
N ILE A 20 -40.37 13.45 41.37
CA ILE A 20 -39.73 14.59 42.05
C ILE A 20 -38.93 15.43 41.02
N ARG A 21 -38.62 16.70 41.34
CA ARG A 21 -38.05 17.72 40.43
C ARG A 21 -36.50 17.83 40.52
N PRO A 22 -35.82 18.35 39.49
CA PRO A 22 -34.42 18.74 39.58
C PRO A 22 -34.22 20.05 40.38
N VAL A 23 -32.99 20.26 40.87
CA VAL A 23 -32.54 21.51 41.53
C VAL A 23 -31.32 22.04 40.76
N LEU A 24 -31.20 23.37 40.66
CA LEU A 24 -30.11 24.07 39.95
C LEU A 24 -29.21 24.88 40.91
N ARG A 25 -27.95 25.06 40.49
CA ARG A 25 -27.04 26.20 40.81
C ARG A 25 -26.51 26.32 42.26
N PRO A 26 -25.45 27.14 42.51
CA PRO A 26 -24.50 27.80 41.59
C PRO A 26 -23.00 27.59 41.95
N LEU A 27 -22.11 28.23 41.18
CA LEU A 27 -20.70 28.47 41.51
C LEU A 27 -20.54 29.44 42.71
N THR A 28 -19.40 29.35 43.41
CA THR A 28 -18.74 30.51 44.05
C THR A 28 -17.22 30.45 43.86
N PHE A 29 -16.60 31.61 43.63
CA PHE A 29 -15.15 31.81 43.52
C PHE A 29 -14.45 31.75 44.89
N ALA A 30 -13.14 31.46 44.88
CA ALA A 30 -12.19 31.93 45.91
C ALA A 30 -10.83 32.24 45.27
N LEU A 31 -10.44 33.52 45.24
CA LEU A 31 -9.05 33.94 44.97
C LEU A 31 -8.30 34.02 46.31
N SER A 32 -7.01 33.71 46.29
CA SER A 32 -5.99 34.32 47.17
C SER A 32 -4.60 34.10 46.58
N SER A 33 -3.64 34.96 46.91
CA SER A 33 -2.40 35.14 46.13
C SER A 33 -1.24 35.69 46.98
N VAL A 34 -0.03 35.58 46.42
CA VAL A 34 1.22 36.30 46.77
C VAL A 34 1.94 35.93 48.08
N LEU A 35 3.08 35.25 47.94
CA LEU A 35 4.44 35.60 48.45
C LEU A 35 5.36 34.43 48.01
N CYS A 36 6.41 34.56 47.20
CA CYS A 36 7.51 35.54 47.10
C CYS A 36 8.50 35.48 48.30
N CYS A 37 9.60 34.75 48.10
CA CYS A 37 10.93 35.03 48.66
C CYS A 37 12.00 34.30 47.80
N ALA A 38 13.28 34.66 47.93
CA ALA A 38 14.31 34.33 46.94
C ALA A 38 15.67 33.89 47.53
N PHE A 39 16.49 33.28 46.68
CA PHE A 39 17.95 33.06 46.74
C PHE A 39 18.66 32.83 48.09
N LEU A 40 19.48 31.78 48.15
CA LEU A 40 20.91 31.92 48.44
C LEU A 40 21.74 30.73 47.94
N THR A 41 23.03 30.96 47.70
CA THR A 41 24.01 30.04 47.09
C THR A 41 25.23 29.85 47.98
N ILE A 42 25.74 28.62 48.11
CA ILE A 42 27.10 28.20 48.55
C ILE A 42 27.21 26.70 48.19
N GLY A 43 28.32 26.12 47.69
CA GLY A 43 29.57 26.73 47.21
C GLY A 43 30.83 26.25 47.95
N CYS A 44 31.42 25.11 47.56
CA CYS A 44 32.80 24.69 47.83
C CYS A 44 33.21 23.49 46.94
N ALA A 45 34.49 23.37 46.61
CA ALA A 45 35.15 22.13 46.18
C ALA A 45 36.09 21.68 47.35
N ASP A 46 37.33 21.18 47.26
CA ASP A 46 38.39 20.93 46.26
C ASP A 46 39.30 19.85 46.91
N ASP A 47 40.10 18.96 46.29
CA ASP A 47 40.41 18.50 44.92
C ASP A 47 41.07 17.08 45.07
N ASP A 48 41.43 16.36 44.00
CA ASP A 48 42.67 15.54 44.01
C ASP A 48 43.17 15.11 42.61
N ALA A 49 44.46 15.35 42.31
CA ALA A 49 45.04 15.14 40.99
C ALA A 49 46.50 14.64 41.00
N LEU A 50 46.77 13.53 40.29
CA LEU A 50 48.09 13.04 39.89
C LEU A 50 47.98 12.38 38.50
N GLY A 51 48.90 12.51 37.55
CA GLY A 51 50.16 13.26 37.55
C GLY A 51 51.29 12.44 36.89
N GLY A 52 51.68 12.77 35.64
CA GLY A 52 52.79 12.09 34.96
C GLY A 52 53.01 12.54 33.52
N THR A 53 54.23 12.94 33.17
CA THR A 53 54.59 13.56 31.88
C THR A 53 55.85 12.93 31.26
N ASN A 54 55.92 12.79 29.92
CA ASN A 54 56.96 13.45 29.08
C ASN A 54 57.06 12.93 27.61
N THR A 55 56.88 13.87 26.68
CA THR A 55 57.66 14.18 25.46
C THR A 55 58.53 13.13 24.72
N GLN A 56 58.29 13.07 23.38
CA GLN A 56 59.27 12.92 22.26
C GLN A 56 59.93 11.52 22.07
N THR A 57 60.30 11.07 20.86
CA THR A 57 60.57 11.78 19.57
C THR A 57 60.32 10.88 18.32
N SER A 58 60.17 11.50 17.15
CA SER A 58 60.51 11.01 15.79
C SER A 58 59.71 9.85 15.11
N ALA A 59 58.97 10.26 14.07
CA ALA A 59 58.64 9.60 12.79
C ALA A 59 58.93 8.10 12.53
N GLU A 60 57.92 7.38 12.01
CA GLU A 60 57.88 7.01 10.58
C GLU A 60 56.43 6.67 10.10
N GLU A 61 56.30 6.17 8.87
CA GLU A 61 55.14 6.18 7.95
C GLU A 61 53.86 5.37 8.27
N LEU A 62 52.76 5.73 7.55
CA LEU A 62 51.55 4.94 7.18
C LEU A 62 50.54 4.48 8.27
N GLY A 63 49.26 4.91 8.16
CA GLY A 63 48.15 4.24 8.90
C GLY A 63 46.78 4.95 9.01
N ALA A 64 45.89 4.65 8.07
CA ALA A 64 44.40 4.60 8.13
C ALA A 64 43.55 5.33 9.23
N SER A 65 42.54 6.07 8.73
CA SER A 65 41.10 6.04 9.15
C SER A 65 40.54 6.95 10.26
N SER A 66 39.20 7.07 10.24
CA SER A 66 38.28 7.71 11.19
C SER A 66 38.42 9.22 11.46
N SER A 67 37.62 10.02 10.75
CA SER A 67 37.16 11.34 11.24
C SER A 67 35.93 11.15 12.12
N SER A 68 36.02 11.57 13.38
CA SER A 68 34.88 11.71 14.28
C SER A 68 34.35 13.14 14.24
N GLU A 69 33.03 13.31 14.26
CA GLU A 69 32.46 14.62 14.63
C GLU A 69 31.08 14.46 15.29
N GLN A 70 31.04 14.65 16.61
CA GLN A 70 29.82 14.77 17.39
C GLN A 70 29.45 16.25 17.51
N SER A 71 28.42 16.70 16.79
CA SER A 71 27.81 18.00 17.06
C SER A 71 26.61 17.84 18.00
N LYS A 72 26.59 18.64 19.08
CA LYS A 72 25.50 18.65 20.07
C LYS A 72 24.48 19.72 19.70
N SER A 73 23.20 19.37 19.61
CA SER A 73 22.10 20.34 19.55
C SER A 73 21.23 20.25 20.80
N ALA A 74 20.97 21.41 21.40
CA ALA A 74 19.98 21.60 22.47
C ALA A 74 18.63 22.01 21.84
N PRO A 75 17.48 21.79 22.51
CA PRO A 75 16.17 21.90 21.87
C PRO A 75 15.78 23.35 21.60
N SER A 76 15.47 23.66 20.34
CA SER A 76 14.72 24.85 19.96
C SER A 76 13.22 24.53 19.94
N SER A 77 12.43 25.34 20.63
CA SER A 77 10.97 25.32 20.53
C SER A 77 10.50 26.38 19.56
N ASN A 78 9.76 26.03 18.51
CA ASN A 78 8.88 26.99 17.87
C ASN A 78 7.62 26.35 17.23
N SER A 79 6.68 27.20 16.85
CA SER A 79 5.42 26.87 16.20
C SER A 79 5.59 26.17 14.86
N GLY A 80 4.58 25.38 14.47
CA GLY A 80 4.51 24.80 13.13
C GLY A 80 4.24 25.86 12.07
N GLU A 81 5.27 26.22 11.31
CA GLU A 81 5.11 26.67 9.92
C GLU A 81 4.86 25.43 9.07
N ALA A 82 3.99 25.52 8.07
CA ALA A 82 3.80 24.44 7.11
C ALA A 82 5.02 24.37 6.19
N SER A 83 5.51 23.16 5.91
CA SER A 83 6.57 22.91 4.94
C SER A 83 6.19 23.54 3.59
N THR A 84 7.07 24.38 3.02
CA THR A 84 6.92 24.76 1.61
C THR A 84 7.01 23.49 0.77
N PRO A 85 5.99 23.13 -0.04
CA PRO A 85 5.99 21.86 -0.76
C PRO A 85 7.23 21.72 -1.66
N HIS A 86 7.93 20.59 -1.59
CA HIS A 86 8.96 20.29 -2.56
C HIS A 86 8.30 20.01 -3.92
N ILE A 87 8.62 20.83 -4.91
CA ILE A 87 8.20 20.60 -6.30
C ILE A 87 9.12 19.51 -6.86
N HIS A 88 8.70 18.25 -6.70
CA HIS A 88 9.38 17.09 -7.30
C HIS A 88 9.37 17.18 -8.82
N ALA A 89 10.45 16.72 -9.45
CA ALA A 89 10.49 16.61 -10.91
C ALA A 89 9.70 15.39 -11.39
N GLU A 90 9.12 15.47 -12.58
CA GLU A 90 8.36 14.37 -13.16
C GLU A 90 9.25 13.14 -13.38
N GLY A 91 8.84 11.99 -12.85
CA GLY A 91 9.63 10.76 -12.88
C GLY A 91 10.75 10.65 -11.83
N GLU A 92 10.94 11.66 -10.96
CA GLU A 92 12.00 11.65 -9.95
C GLU A 92 11.84 10.51 -8.94
N LYS A 93 12.79 9.56 -8.94
CA LYS A 93 12.79 8.41 -8.01
C LYS A 93 13.67 8.64 -6.79
N ALA A 94 13.12 8.41 -5.60
CA ALA A 94 13.82 8.60 -4.34
C ALA A 94 15.01 7.64 -4.15
N PRO A 95 16.16 8.10 -3.61
CA PRO A 95 17.38 7.30 -3.49
C PRO A 95 17.21 6.09 -2.56
N ARG A 96 17.73 4.93 -2.97
CA ARG A 96 17.78 3.69 -2.17
C ARG A 96 18.58 3.91 -0.88
N ASN A 97 18.11 3.36 0.23
CA ASN A 97 18.80 3.32 1.52
C ASN A 97 20.03 2.39 1.39
N PRO A 98 21.23 2.76 1.87
CA PRO A 98 22.46 1.96 1.73
C PRO A 98 22.41 0.53 2.29
N ASN A 99 21.38 0.17 3.08
CA ASN A 99 21.16 -1.20 3.56
C ASN A 99 20.34 -2.08 2.59
N GLU A 100 19.64 -1.47 1.62
CA GLU A 100 18.93 -2.18 0.55
C GLU A 100 19.94 -2.88 -0.37
N ARG A 101 19.61 -4.09 -0.84
CA ARG A 101 20.58 -4.97 -1.50
C ARG A 101 20.29 -5.11 -2.99
N PRO A 102 21.14 -4.60 -3.91
CA PRO A 102 21.04 -4.94 -5.32
C PRO A 102 21.35 -6.42 -5.52
N ILE A 103 20.63 -7.07 -6.43
CA ILE A 103 20.90 -8.46 -6.83
C ILE A 103 22.23 -8.51 -7.60
N PRO A 104 23.23 -9.31 -7.15
CA PRO A 104 24.48 -9.50 -7.88
C PRO A 104 24.25 -9.96 -9.32
N ALA A 105 24.91 -9.31 -10.28
CA ALA A 105 24.75 -9.61 -11.70
C ALA A 105 25.05 -11.09 -12.05
N PHE A 106 24.04 -11.77 -12.59
CA PHE A 106 24.12 -13.13 -13.07
C PHE A 106 23.48 -13.28 -14.45
N GLU A 107 23.86 -14.37 -15.10
CA GLU A 107 23.32 -14.85 -16.35
C GLU A 107 23.46 -16.37 -16.38
N GLY A 108 22.68 -17.03 -17.23
CA GLY A 108 22.79 -18.46 -17.48
C GLY A 108 22.14 -18.86 -18.79
N THR A 109 22.16 -20.16 -19.05
CA THR A 109 21.44 -20.78 -20.16
C THR A 109 20.13 -21.35 -19.64
N THR A 110 19.03 -21.12 -20.35
CA THR A 110 17.72 -21.70 -20.06
C THR A 110 17.59 -23.11 -20.65
N LEU A 111 16.60 -23.89 -20.20
CA LEU A 111 16.39 -25.27 -20.68
C LEU A 111 16.09 -25.37 -22.18
N ASP A 112 15.61 -24.29 -22.82
CA ASP A 112 15.43 -24.18 -24.28
C ASP A 112 16.74 -23.86 -25.05
N GLY A 113 17.84 -23.60 -24.34
CA GLY A 113 19.14 -23.24 -24.90
C GLY A 113 19.35 -21.75 -25.16
N SER A 114 18.37 -20.88 -24.85
CA SER A 114 18.56 -19.42 -24.92
C SER A 114 19.38 -18.89 -23.72
N ARG A 115 19.76 -17.60 -23.75
CA ARG A 115 20.56 -16.94 -22.70
C ARG A 115 19.75 -15.83 -22.06
N LEU A 116 19.69 -15.83 -20.74
CA LEU A 116 19.01 -14.83 -19.93
C LEU A 116 19.97 -14.25 -18.90
N ALA A 117 20.08 -12.91 -18.83
CA ALA A 117 20.81 -12.20 -17.78
C ALA A 117 19.87 -11.32 -16.95
N MET A 118 20.17 -11.17 -15.65
CA MET A 118 19.36 -10.37 -14.72
C MET A 118 19.18 -8.91 -15.17
N ARG A 119 20.14 -8.35 -15.91
CA ARG A 119 20.07 -6.99 -16.48
C ARG A 119 18.96 -6.86 -17.54
N ASP A 120 18.62 -7.94 -18.23
CA ASP A 120 17.67 -7.96 -19.36
C ASP A 120 16.20 -8.00 -18.84
N LEU A 121 16.03 -8.08 -17.51
CA LEU A 121 14.74 -8.06 -16.80
C LEU A 121 14.49 -6.73 -16.05
N ILE A 122 15.46 -5.81 -16.06
CA ILE A 122 15.32 -4.47 -15.44
C ILE A 122 14.21 -3.68 -16.15
N GLY A 123 13.40 -2.99 -15.35
CA GLY A 123 12.13 -2.38 -15.76
C GLY A 123 10.89 -3.19 -15.35
N GLN A 124 11.05 -4.47 -15.00
CA GLN A 124 9.97 -5.33 -14.49
C GLN A 124 10.36 -5.98 -13.17
N ARG A 125 9.38 -6.28 -12.32
CA ARG A 125 9.63 -7.03 -11.07
C ARG A 125 9.96 -8.49 -11.43
N VAL A 126 10.73 -9.18 -10.59
CA VAL A 126 11.09 -10.59 -10.85
C VAL A 126 10.90 -11.45 -9.61
N LEU A 127 10.22 -12.58 -9.76
CA LEU A 127 10.21 -13.68 -8.80
C LEU A 127 11.24 -14.72 -9.24
N LEU A 128 12.37 -14.79 -8.54
CA LEU A 128 13.38 -15.82 -8.75
C LEU A 128 13.02 -17.05 -7.91
N PHE A 129 12.72 -18.17 -8.57
CA PHE A 129 12.34 -19.43 -7.95
C PHE A 129 13.50 -20.43 -8.04
N PHE A 130 14.25 -20.59 -6.94
CA PHE A 130 15.28 -21.61 -6.80
C PHE A 130 14.64 -22.91 -6.31
N PHE A 131 14.89 -24.03 -7.02
CA PHE A 131 14.36 -25.34 -6.67
C PHE A 131 15.30 -26.48 -7.06
N ASN A 132 15.25 -27.58 -6.30
CA ASN A 132 15.78 -28.88 -6.72
C ASN A 132 14.61 -29.86 -6.83
N PRO A 133 14.31 -30.43 -8.02
CA PRO A 133 13.24 -31.42 -8.22
C PRO A 133 13.28 -32.65 -7.30
N GLU A 134 14.47 -32.98 -6.77
CA GLU A 134 14.72 -34.17 -5.96
C GLU A 134 14.50 -33.92 -4.46
N VAL A 135 13.97 -32.75 -4.06
CA VAL A 135 13.81 -32.34 -2.65
C VAL A 135 12.44 -31.68 -2.39
N GLU A 136 11.73 -32.16 -1.37
CA GLU A 136 10.45 -31.57 -0.94
C GLU A 136 10.63 -30.17 -0.30
N PRO A 137 9.69 -29.22 -0.48
CA PRO A 137 8.41 -29.33 -1.21
C PRO A 137 8.51 -28.68 -2.60
N ALA A 138 9.48 -29.07 -3.44
CA ALA A 138 9.71 -28.41 -4.73
C ALA A 138 8.51 -28.50 -5.69
N ARG A 139 7.68 -29.54 -5.59
CA ARG A 139 6.50 -29.76 -6.44
C ARG A 139 5.33 -28.85 -6.05
N GLU A 140 5.11 -28.66 -4.76
CA GLU A 140 4.05 -27.79 -4.24
C GLU A 140 4.44 -26.32 -4.42
N LEU A 141 5.73 -26.01 -4.28
CA LEU A 141 6.30 -24.72 -4.66
C LEU A 141 6.13 -24.42 -6.14
N SER A 142 6.46 -25.35 -7.04
CA SER A 142 6.35 -25.11 -8.48
C SER A 142 4.90 -24.90 -8.93
N ARG A 143 3.95 -25.61 -8.32
CA ARG A 143 2.50 -25.40 -8.52
C ARG A 143 2.05 -24.02 -8.06
N ALA A 144 2.34 -23.64 -6.82
CA ALA A 144 1.96 -22.32 -6.30
C ALA A 144 2.58 -21.17 -7.11
N VAL A 145 3.84 -21.34 -7.56
CA VAL A 145 4.50 -20.38 -8.45
C VAL A 145 3.83 -20.32 -9.83
N ALA A 146 3.41 -21.47 -10.40
CA ALA A 146 2.71 -21.52 -11.68
C ALA A 146 1.27 -20.96 -11.62
N THR A 147 0.55 -21.10 -10.50
CA THR A 147 -0.74 -20.39 -10.30
C THR A 147 -0.52 -18.88 -10.31
N ILE A 148 0.49 -18.40 -9.57
CA ILE A 148 0.79 -16.98 -9.44
C ILE A 148 1.31 -16.38 -10.76
N GLU A 149 2.03 -17.15 -11.58
CA GLU A 149 2.55 -16.69 -12.88
C GLU A 149 1.45 -16.25 -13.85
N GLN A 150 0.24 -16.81 -13.76
CA GLN A 150 -0.93 -16.42 -14.57
C GLN A 150 -1.38 -14.97 -14.31
N GLU A 151 -0.96 -14.35 -13.21
CA GLU A 151 -1.22 -12.94 -12.88
C GLU A 151 -0.02 -12.02 -13.20
N ALA A 152 1.08 -12.56 -13.75
CA ALA A 152 2.32 -11.82 -14.00
C ALA A 152 2.15 -10.69 -15.03
N SER A 153 1.42 -10.93 -16.13
CA SER A 153 1.19 -9.94 -17.19
C SER A 153 0.20 -8.84 -16.80
N THR A 154 -0.56 -9.02 -15.71
CA THR A 154 -1.48 -8.01 -15.16
C THR A 154 -0.94 -7.27 -13.93
N HIS A 155 0.22 -7.66 -13.40
CA HIS A 155 0.84 -7.07 -12.20
C HIS A 155 2.34 -6.75 -12.32
N ASN A 156 2.87 -6.72 -13.56
CA ASN A 156 4.24 -6.34 -13.93
C ASN A 156 5.35 -7.10 -13.19
N PHE A 157 5.22 -8.41 -13.11
CA PHE A 157 6.34 -9.25 -12.73
C PHE A 157 6.63 -10.32 -13.78
N LYS A 158 7.74 -11.02 -13.61
CA LYS A 158 8.09 -12.24 -14.34
C LYS A 158 8.56 -13.29 -13.36
N VAL A 159 8.23 -14.55 -13.60
CA VAL A 159 8.85 -15.68 -12.93
C VAL A 159 10.10 -16.10 -13.70
N VAL A 160 11.17 -16.42 -12.98
CA VAL A 160 12.33 -17.12 -13.54
C VAL A 160 12.67 -18.27 -12.61
N GLY A 161 12.64 -19.49 -13.13
CA GLY A 161 13.11 -20.67 -12.41
C GLY A 161 14.64 -20.76 -12.44
N ILE A 162 15.23 -21.28 -11.38
CA ILE A 162 16.66 -21.61 -11.29
C ILE A 162 16.76 -23.00 -10.67
N GLY A 163 17.04 -23.99 -11.53
CA GLY A 163 17.22 -25.37 -11.11
C GLY A 163 18.59 -25.55 -10.45
N VAL A 164 18.63 -26.05 -9.21
CA VAL A 164 19.88 -26.13 -8.42
C VAL A 164 20.23 -27.55 -8.01
N GLY A 165 21.52 -27.90 -8.11
CA GLY A 165 22.09 -29.11 -7.50
C GLY A 165 21.60 -30.45 -8.06
N THR A 166 21.11 -30.49 -9.30
CA THR A 166 20.66 -31.69 -10.01
C THR A 166 21.35 -31.79 -11.39
N ASN A 167 20.64 -32.04 -12.49
CA ASN A 167 21.10 -31.86 -13.87
C ASN A 167 19.97 -31.41 -14.81
N SER A 168 20.33 -30.85 -15.97
CA SER A 168 19.40 -30.31 -16.98
C SER A 168 18.30 -31.27 -17.45
N ASN A 169 18.55 -32.58 -17.53
CA ASN A 169 17.53 -33.54 -17.96
C ASN A 169 16.43 -33.69 -16.88
N ILE A 170 16.82 -33.82 -15.60
CA ILE A 170 15.87 -33.89 -14.48
C ILE A 170 15.09 -32.57 -14.36
N LEU A 171 15.74 -31.43 -14.60
CA LEU A 171 15.05 -30.13 -14.65
C LEU A 171 14.01 -30.05 -15.78
N ALA A 172 14.32 -30.56 -16.98
CA ALA A 172 13.39 -30.58 -18.11
C ALA A 172 12.24 -31.57 -17.89
N GLU A 173 12.51 -32.77 -17.35
CA GLU A 173 11.48 -33.75 -16.99
C GLU A 173 10.53 -33.21 -15.91
N PHE A 174 11.05 -32.53 -14.88
CA PHE A 174 10.24 -31.89 -13.84
C PHE A 174 9.41 -30.72 -14.38
N ALA A 175 10.01 -29.85 -15.19
CA ALA A 175 9.32 -28.71 -15.80
C ALA A 175 8.16 -29.16 -16.70
N ALA A 176 8.37 -30.21 -17.50
CA ALA A 176 7.32 -30.80 -18.33
C ALA A 176 6.24 -31.54 -17.52
N ALA A 177 6.60 -32.16 -16.39
CA ALA A 177 5.66 -32.88 -15.52
C ALA A 177 4.74 -31.95 -14.72
N GLU A 178 5.22 -30.77 -14.32
CA GLU A 178 4.45 -29.77 -13.56
C GLU A 178 3.95 -28.59 -14.41
N GLY A 179 4.15 -28.61 -15.73
CA GLY A 179 3.59 -27.64 -16.67
C GLY A 179 4.20 -26.23 -16.57
N LEU A 180 5.50 -26.12 -16.34
CA LEU A 180 6.16 -24.83 -16.08
C LEU A 180 6.53 -24.12 -17.40
N GLU A 181 5.75 -23.12 -17.79
CA GLU A 181 5.95 -22.36 -19.03
C GLU A 181 6.96 -21.20 -18.92
N PHE A 182 7.26 -20.76 -17.69
CA PHE A 182 8.22 -19.67 -17.44
C PHE A 182 9.70 -20.10 -17.67
N PRO A 183 10.61 -19.16 -18.00
CA PRO A 183 12.01 -19.49 -18.26
C PRO A 183 12.72 -20.11 -17.04
N ILE A 184 13.31 -21.29 -17.21
CA ILE A 184 14.10 -22.00 -16.19
C ILE A 184 15.57 -22.01 -16.60
N LEU A 185 16.43 -21.43 -15.76
CA LEU A 185 17.89 -21.48 -15.85
C LEU A 185 18.45 -22.76 -15.22
N ASP A 186 19.44 -23.38 -15.87
CA ASP A 186 20.23 -24.45 -15.26
C ASP A 186 21.36 -23.87 -14.39
N ASP A 187 21.23 -24.03 -13.07
CA ASP A 187 22.29 -23.78 -12.09
C ASP A 187 22.67 -25.06 -11.32
N SER A 188 22.62 -26.22 -11.98
CA SER A 188 23.17 -27.49 -11.47
C SER A 188 24.64 -27.34 -11.04
N GLY A 189 25.40 -26.51 -11.76
CA GLY A 189 26.77 -26.11 -11.40
C GLY A 189 26.88 -25.16 -10.19
N GLY A 190 25.78 -24.64 -9.66
CA GLY A 190 25.70 -23.76 -8.48
C GLY A 190 26.34 -22.38 -8.63
N SER A 191 26.53 -21.90 -9.85
CA SER A 191 27.18 -20.63 -10.20
C SER A 191 26.39 -19.40 -9.75
N ILE A 192 25.08 -19.37 -9.97
CA ILE A 192 24.15 -18.32 -9.58
C ILE A 192 23.92 -18.40 -8.06
N SER A 193 23.67 -19.61 -7.57
CA SER A 193 23.45 -19.91 -6.15
C SER A 193 24.63 -19.46 -5.28
N ARG A 194 25.88 -19.71 -5.71
CA ARG A 194 27.09 -19.22 -5.00
C ARG A 194 27.20 -17.69 -5.03
N LYS A 195 26.93 -17.02 -6.16
CA LYS A 195 26.92 -15.54 -6.25
C LYS A 195 25.91 -14.93 -5.28
N LEU A 196 24.69 -15.45 -5.27
CA LEU A 196 23.57 -14.98 -4.46
C LEU A 196 23.58 -15.51 -3.02
N ARG A 197 24.56 -16.36 -2.67
CA ARG A 197 24.74 -17.02 -1.36
C ARG A 197 23.52 -17.84 -0.93
N ILE A 198 22.82 -18.43 -1.89
CA ILE A 198 21.74 -19.39 -1.66
C ILE A 198 22.36 -20.74 -1.29
N ARG A 199 21.78 -21.39 -0.28
CA ARG A 199 22.23 -22.68 0.28
C ARG A 199 21.07 -23.63 0.59
N SER A 200 19.83 -23.17 0.44
CA SER A 200 18.65 -24.02 0.51
C SER A 200 18.41 -24.63 -0.87
N PRO A 201 17.95 -25.88 -0.99
CA PRO A 201 17.50 -26.44 -2.27
C PRO A 201 16.28 -25.68 -2.83
N SER A 202 15.46 -25.09 -1.95
CA SER A 202 14.26 -24.33 -2.33
C SER A 202 14.29 -22.92 -1.73
N THR A 203 14.05 -21.89 -2.54
CA THR A 203 14.01 -20.47 -2.11
C THR A 203 13.28 -19.61 -3.15
N LEU A 204 12.41 -18.71 -2.70
CA LEU A 204 11.79 -17.67 -3.53
C LEU A 204 12.43 -16.31 -3.21
N ILE A 205 12.71 -15.47 -4.21
CA ILE A 205 13.24 -14.11 -4.02
C ILE A 205 12.44 -13.14 -4.88
N GLY A 206 11.84 -12.13 -4.24
CA GLY A 206 11.25 -10.98 -4.93
C GLY A 206 12.32 -9.94 -5.26
N VAL A 207 12.29 -9.42 -6.48
CA VAL A 207 13.21 -8.39 -6.98
C VAL A 207 12.38 -7.24 -7.55
N ALA A 208 12.66 -6.02 -7.08
CA ALA A 208 12.08 -4.79 -7.61
C ALA A 208 12.62 -4.47 -9.01
N ALA A 209 11.90 -3.64 -9.76
CA ALA A 209 12.18 -3.35 -11.17
C ALA A 209 13.54 -2.67 -11.46
N ASP A 210 14.18 -2.10 -10.45
CA ASP A 210 15.55 -1.54 -10.51
C ASP A 210 16.64 -2.54 -10.08
N GLY A 211 16.29 -3.82 -9.89
CA GLY A 211 17.22 -4.90 -9.57
C GLY A 211 17.54 -5.07 -8.08
N TYR A 212 16.80 -4.42 -7.18
CA TYR A 212 16.99 -4.57 -5.72
C TYR A 212 16.14 -5.73 -5.15
N MET A 213 16.70 -6.47 -4.20
CA MET A 213 15.98 -7.51 -3.46
C MET A 213 14.89 -6.86 -2.59
N ASP A 214 13.65 -7.28 -2.81
CA ASP A 214 12.45 -6.81 -2.12
C ASP A 214 12.15 -7.74 -0.92
N PHE A 215 11.96 -9.04 -1.19
CA PHE A 215 11.71 -10.07 -0.18
C PHE A 215 12.45 -11.38 -0.49
N GLY A 216 12.47 -12.32 0.47
CA GLY A 216 13.04 -13.65 0.24
C GLY A 216 12.50 -14.71 1.20
N LEU A 217 11.81 -15.71 0.66
CA LEU A 217 11.14 -16.78 1.39
C LEU A 217 11.97 -18.08 1.30
N ARG A 218 12.20 -18.73 2.45
CA ARG A 218 13.12 -19.89 2.58
C ARG A 218 12.57 -21.03 3.43
N ASN A 219 11.52 -20.75 4.21
CA ASN A 219 10.81 -21.72 5.02
C ASN A 219 9.41 -21.82 4.44
N PHE A 220 8.96 -23.03 4.17
CA PHE A 220 7.64 -23.34 3.59
C PHE A 220 7.00 -24.45 4.43
N PRO A 221 5.67 -24.53 4.50
CA PRO A 221 4.99 -25.65 5.15
C PRO A 221 5.34 -26.98 4.48
N LEU A 222 5.26 -28.04 5.28
CA LEU A 222 5.53 -29.44 4.93
C LEU A 222 4.34 -30.37 5.27
N ASP A 223 3.34 -29.90 6.01
CA ASP A 223 2.01 -30.52 6.09
C ASP A 223 0.85 -29.52 5.82
N GLY A 224 -0.37 -30.03 5.72
CA GLY A 224 -1.57 -29.22 5.43
C GLY A 224 -1.73 -28.83 3.95
N ASP A 225 -2.33 -27.67 3.70
CA ASP A 225 -2.43 -27.08 2.36
C ASP A 225 -1.17 -26.27 2.04
N ILE A 226 -0.14 -26.99 1.60
CA ILE A 226 1.17 -26.42 1.27
C ILE A 226 1.06 -25.41 0.12
N VAL A 227 0.27 -25.73 -0.92
CA VAL A 227 0.12 -24.90 -2.13
C VAL A 227 -0.60 -23.60 -1.79
N GLY A 228 -1.79 -23.65 -1.19
CA GLY A 228 -2.57 -22.47 -0.82
C GLY A 228 -1.82 -21.54 0.14
N SER A 229 -1.06 -22.10 1.08
CA SER A 229 -0.21 -21.32 2.00
C SER A 229 0.94 -20.58 1.29
N ILE A 230 1.55 -21.21 0.27
CA ILE A 230 2.60 -20.57 -0.55
C ILE A 230 1.98 -19.51 -1.46
N GLU A 231 0.78 -19.73 -2.01
CA GLU A 231 0.06 -18.74 -2.79
C GLU A 231 -0.34 -17.52 -1.96
N GLU A 232 -0.86 -17.68 -0.73
CA GLU A 232 -1.15 -16.53 0.16
C GLU A 232 0.13 -15.74 0.48
N MET A 233 1.23 -16.44 0.81
CA MET A 233 2.53 -15.81 1.03
C MET A 233 3.04 -15.05 -0.21
N LEU A 234 2.87 -15.61 -1.41
CA LEU A 234 3.25 -14.96 -2.67
C LEU A 234 2.36 -13.76 -2.98
N ARG A 235 1.04 -13.84 -2.78
CA ARG A 235 0.11 -12.72 -2.98
C ARG A 235 0.41 -11.56 -2.03
N GLU A 236 0.66 -11.85 -0.75
CA GLU A 236 1.07 -10.83 0.25
C GLU A 236 2.38 -10.14 -0.17
N ASN A 237 3.43 -10.92 -0.49
CA ASN A 237 4.76 -10.37 -0.76
C ASN A 237 4.86 -9.70 -2.15
N LEU A 238 4.16 -10.22 -3.16
CA LEU A 238 4.05 -9.58 -4.48
C LEU A 238 3.03 -8.43 -4.50
N ARG A 239 2.24 -8.23 -3.44
CA ARG A 239 1.19 -7.21 -3.31
C ARG A 239 0.09 -7.35 -4.36
N LEU A 240 -0.24 -8.59 -4.71
CA LEU A 240 -1.41 -8.95 -5.52
C LEU A 240 -2.66 -8.78 -4.66
N THR A 241 -3.83 -8.64 -5.28
CA THR A 241 -5.10 -8.53 -4.54
C THR A 241 -5.38 -9.81 -3.77
N ILE A 242 -5.13 -9.80 -2.46
CA ILE A 242 -5.47 -10.93 -1.58
C ILE A 242 -7.00 -10.98 -1.46
N PRO A 243 -7.66 -12.12 -1.77
CA PRO A 243 -9.08 -12.29 -1.48
C PRO A 243 -9.35 -12.04 0.01
N PRO A 244 -10.41 -11.33 0.40
CA PRO A 244 -10.71 -11.15 1.82
C PRO A 244 -10.98 -12.54 2.43
N GLN A 245 -10.22 -12.86 3.49
CA GLN A 245 -10.43 -14.06 4.30
C GLN A 245 -11.91 -14.17 4.71
N GLY A 246 -12.47 -15.38 4.71
CA GLY A 246 -13.90 -15.62 4.95
C GLY A 246 -14.79 -15.56 3.70
N SER A 247 -16.05 -15.15 3.86
CA SER A 247 -16.97 -15.01 2.71
C SER A 247 -16.66 -13.73 1.93
N PRO A 248 -16.55 -13.79 0.59
CA PRO A 248 -16.38 -12.59 -0.24
C PRO A 248 -17.41 -11.51 0.11
N GLY A 249 -16.91 -10.30 0.38
CA GLY A 249 -17.75 -9.14 0.71
C GLY A 249 -18.27 -9.06 2.14
N SER A 250 -17.99 -10.04 3.03
CA SER A 250 -18.38 -9.94 4.44
C SER A 250 -17.77 -8.71 5.11
N LEU A 251 -18.59 -7.89 5.76
CA LEU A 251 -18.09 -6.69 6.47
C LEU A 251 -17.16 -7.05 7.65
N TYR A 252 -17.35 -8.21 8.26
CA TYR A 252 -16.45 -8.74 9.28
C TYR A 252 -16.08 -10.19 8.98
N ALA A 253 -14.79 -10.48 9.00
CA ALA A 253 -14.28 -11.82 8.76
C ALA A 253 -13.04 -12.11 9.61
N PHE A 254 -13.24 -12.12 10.93
CA PHE A 254 -12.24 -12.62 11.86
C PHE A 254 -12.23 -14.15 11.79
N SER A 255 -11.08 -14.74 11.45
CA SER A 255 -10.89 -16.19 11.44
C SER A 255 -10.83 -16.73 12.87
N HIS A 256 -11.36 -17.94 13.09
CA HIS A 256 -11.15 -18.64 14.35
C HIS A 256 -9.71 -19.16 14.44
N ALA A 257 -9.16 -19.19 15.64
CA ALA A 257 -7.80 -19.64 15.90
C ALA A 257 -7.56 -21.10 15.44
N PRO A 258 -6.45 -21.40 14.73
CA PRO A 258 -6.07 -22.77 14.35
C PRO A 258 -5.78 -23.68 15.55
N ALA A 259 -5.78 -25.00 15.34
CA ALA A 259 -5.55 -25.99 16.39
C ALA A 259 -4.10 -25.96 16.93
N LEU A 260 -3.95 -25.64 18.23
CA LEU A 260 -2.67 -25.53 18.95
C LEU A 260 -2.00 -26.89 19.23
N GLY A 261 -2.50 -27.67 20.19
CA GLY A 261 -1.85 -28.89 20.67
C GLY A 261 -0.47 -28.68 21.32
N VAL A 262 -0.24 -27.53 21.98
CA VAL A 262 1.07 -27.15 22.55
C VAL A 262 1.25 -27.65 23.99
N VAL A 263 2.49 -27.96 24.39
CA VAL A 263 2.77 -28.65 25.67
C VAL A 263 3.35 -27.70 26.72
N SER A 264 2.77 -27.64 27.92
CA SER A 264 3.29 -26.85 29.05
C SER A 264 4.70 -27.31 29.42
N MET A 265 5.62 -26.35 29.58
CA MET A 265 6.98 -26.65 29.99
C MET A 265 7.11 -26.95 31.49
N SER A 266 6.16 -26.55 32.35
CA SER A 266 6.22 -26.82 33.79
C SER A 266 5.72 -28.23 34.16
N ASN A 267 4.58 -28.67 33.62
CA ASN A 267 3.91 -29.91 34.04
C ASN A 267 3.67 -30.93 32.92
N GLY A 268 3.78 -30.54 31.65
CA GLY A 268 3.56 -31.42 30.50
C GLY A 268 2.11 -31.53 30.01
N ASP A 269 1.18 -30.73 30.55
CA ASP A 269 -0.21 -30.68 30.07
C ASP A 269 -0.26 -30.16 28.62
N VAL A 270 -1.16 -30.73 27.81
CA VAL A 270 -1.46 -30.22 26.46
C VAL A 270 -2.51 -29.11 26.55
N LEU A 271 -2.26 -28.01 25.83
CA LEU A 271 -3.18 -26.89 25.64
C LEU A 271 -3.75 -26.94 24.22
N GLU A 272 -5.07 -27.06 24.11
CA GLU A 272 -5.83 -26.95 22.87
C GLU A 272 -6.49 -25.58 22.73
N THR A 273 -6.79 -25.19 21.49
CA THR A 273 -7.33 -23.84 21.18
C THR A 273 -8.68 -23.57 21.85
N LYS A 274 -9.53 -24.61 21.95
CA LYS A 274 -10.81 -24.58 22.69
C LYS A 274 -10.65 -24.19 24.18
N ASP A 275 -9.48 -24.43 24.78
CA ASP A 275 -9.22 -24.12 26.19
C ASP A 275 -8.83 -22.62 26.37
N LEU A 276 -8.90 -21.84 25.29
CA LEU A 276 -8.82 -20.38 25.27
C LEU A 276 -10.20 -19.70 25.18
N GLU A 277 -11.27 -20.46 24.89
CA GLU A 277 -12.63 -19.93 24.81
C GLU A 277 -13.10 -19.38 26.18
N GLY A 278 -13.98 -18.38 26.15
CA GLY A 278 -14.49 -17.68 27.32
C GLY A 278 -13.53 -16.65 27.94
N ARG A 279 -12.30 -16.49 27.43
CA ARG A 279 -11.35 -15.47 27.90
C ARG A 279 -10.36 -15.05 26.82
N ALA A 280 -10.36 -13.76 26.47
CA ALA A 280 -9.41 -13.18 25.53
C ALA A 280 -7.96 -13.59 25.81
N ALA A 281 -7.16 -13.81 24.76
CA ALA A 281 -5.82 -14.34 24.88
C ALA A 281 -4.78 -13.55 24.06
N ILE A 282 -3.55 -13.53 24.55
CA ILE A 282 -2.36 -13.11 23.82
C ILE A 282 -1.57 -14.37 23.48
N VAL A 283 -1.51 -14.73 22.20
CA VAL A 283 -0.66 -15.83 21.71
C VAL A 283 0.63 -15.22 21.16
N ILE A 284 1.78 -15.69 21.62
CA ILE A 284 3.08 -15.22 21.11
C ILE A 284 4.01 -16.39 20.81
N PHE A 285 4.38 -16.55 19.53
CA PHE A 285 5.43 -17.46 19.10
C PHE A 285 6.78 -16.75 19.21
N PHE A 286 7.73 -17.34 19.95
CA PHE A 286 8.97 -16.66 20.31
C PHE A 286 10.23 -17.55 20.29
N LEU A 287 11.37 -16.89 20.13
CA LEU A 287 12.70 -17.46 20.39
C LEU A 287 13.30 -16.81 21.63
N HIS A 288 13.78 -17.62 22.56
CA HIS A 288 14.44 -17.15 23.78
C HIS A 288 15.76 -16.40 23.50
N THR A 289 16.31 -16.51 22.30
CA THR A 289 17.50 -15.78 21.83
C THR A 289 17.19 -14.51 21.01
N CYS A 290 15.93 -14.18 20.74
CA CYS A 290 15.57 -13.06 19.85
C CYS A 290 15.29 -11.76 20.64
N PRO A 291 16.07 -10.67 20.43
CA PRO A 291 15.86 -9.40 21.13
C PRO A 291 14.50 -8.74 20.90
N HIS A 292 13.85 -9.00 19.76
CA HIS A 292 12.48 -8.49 19.49
C HIS A 292 11.43 -9.28 20.29
N CYS A 293 11.64 -10.59 20.50
CA CYS A 293 10.79 -11.40 21.37
C CYS A 293 10.87 -10.93 22.83
N HIS A 294 12.06 -10.56 23.32
CA HIS A 294 12.23 -10.04 24.68
C HIS A 294 11.43 -8.75 24.91
N ARG A 295 11.47 -7.83 23.95
CA ARG A 295 10.76 -6.54 24.06
C ARG A 295 9.24 -6.69 23.88
N ALA A 296 8.80 -7.60 23.03
CA ALA A 296 7.39 -8.01 22.98
C ALA A 296 6.91 -8.60 24.32
N LEU A 297 7.65 -9.56 24.90
CA LEU A 297 7.33 -10.16 26.20
C LEU A 297 7.36 -9.15 27.36
N ALA A 298 8.28 -8.18 27.36
CA ALA A 298 8.29 -7.10 28.34
C ALA A 298 7.07 -6.17 28.18
N SER A 299 6.67 -5.82 26.95
CA SER A 299 5.46 -5.04 26.68
C SER A 299 4.17 -5.80 27.04
N ILE A 300 4.18 -7.13 26.89
CA ILE A 300 3.07 -8.00 27.30
C ILE A 300 2.96 -8.06 28.83
N LYS A 301 4.09 -8.11 29.58
CA LYS A 301 4.14 -8.01 31.05
C LYS A 301 3.39 -6.76 31.54
N ALA A 302 3.82 -5.59 31.07
CA ALA A 302 3.20 -4.30 31.39
C ALA A 302 1.75 -4.18 30.88
N THR A 303 1.39 -4.86 29.79
CA THR A 303 0.00 -4.93 29.30
C THR A 303 -0.87 -5.70 30.30
N LEU A 304 -0.48 -6.93 30.67
CA LEU A 304 -1.20 -7.80 31.59
C LEU A 304 -1.38 -7.17 32.98
N GLU A 305 -0.33 -6.53 33.49
CA GLU A 305 -0.32 -5.80 34.76
C GLU A 305 -1.31 -4.63 34.77
N SER A 306 -1.62 -4.06 33.60
CA SER A 306 -2.55 -2.92 33.47
C SER A 306 -4.05 -3.29 33.41
N PHE A 307 -4.40 -4.57 33.61
CA PHE A 307 -5.78 -5.07 33.61
C PHE A 307 -6.18 -5.60 34.98
N ASP A 308 -7.44 -5.40 35.36
CA ASP A 308 -8.09 -6.07 36.48
C ASP A 308 -8.09 -7.61 36.30
N ALA A 309 -8.06 -8.35 37.41
CA ALA A 309 -7.85 -9.80 37.38
C ALA A 309 -8.94 -10.60 36.61
N GLU A 310 -10.14 -10.04 36.50
CA GLU A 310 -11.27 -10.62 35.74
C GLU A 310 -11.06 -10.46 34.23
N LEU A 311 -10.70 -9.25 33.77
CA LEU A 311 -10.57 -8.90 32.34
C LEU A 311 -9.17 -9.14 31.76
N ARG A 312 -8.15 -9.40 32.59
CA ARG A 312 -6.78 -9.70 32.14
C ARG A 312 -6.78 -10.89 31.16
N PRO A 313 -6.19 -10.79 29.97
CA PRO A 313 -6.18 -11.90 29.02
C PRO A 313 -5.29 -13.06 29.49
N ARG A 314 -5.49 -14.25 28.91
CA ARG A 314 -4.57 -15.39 29.07
C ARG A 314 -3.32 -15.17 28.20
N LEU A 315 -2.12 -15.39 28.73
CA LEU A 315 -0.89 -15.45 27.94
C LEU A 315 -0.62 -16.90 27.50
N VAL A 316 -0.37 -17.09 26.21
CA VAL A 316 0.05 -18.36 25.59
C VAL A 316 1.35 -18.10 24.82
N ALA A 317 2.47 -18.17 25.54
CA ALA A 317 3.80 -17.91 24.97
C ALA A 317 4.47 -19.22 24.55
N ILE A 318 4.57 -19.45 23.24
CA ILE A 318 5.01 -20.70 22.62
C ILE A 318 6.45 -20.54 22.15
N SER A 319 7.38 -21.33 22.68
CA SER A 319 8.75 -21.33 22.19
C SER A 319 8.89 -22.23 20.97
N ILE A 320 9.31 -21.65 19.83
CA ILE A 320 9.57 -22.41 18.59
C ILE A 320 10.91 -23.18 18.65
N GLN A 321 11.52 -23.30 19.82
CA GLN A 321 12.68 -24.14 20.10
C GLN A 321 12.42 -25.05 21.29
N ASN A 322 12.41 -26.35 21.04
CA ASN A 322 12.20 -27.40 22.03
C ASN A 322 13.46 -27.64 22.89
N ALA A 323 13.93 -26.61 23.60
CA ALA A 323 15.13 -26.63 24.45
C ALA A 323 14.84 -26.12 25.88
N PRO A 324 14.09 -26.89 26.72
CA PRO A 324 13.46 -26.35 27.93
C PRO A 324 14.40 -25.70 28.95
N SER A 325 15.59 -26.27 29.15
CA SER A 325 16.59 -25.74 30.08
C SER A 325 17.15 -24.38 29.63
N ALA A 326 17.38 -24.21 28.32
CA ALA A 326 17.85 -22.95 27.75
C ALA A 326 16.76 -21.87 27.80
N VAL A 327 15.51 -22.22 27.47
CA VAL A 327 14.35 -21.32 27.54
C VAL A 327 14.14 -20.82 28.98
N ARG A 328 14.04 -21.71 29.98
CA ARG A 328 13.87 -21.33 31.40
C ARG A 328 15.01 -20.43 31.89
N LYS A 329 16.28 -20.81 31.62
CA LYS A 329 17.44 -20.02 32.03
C LYS A 329 17.39 -18.62 31.41
N SER A 330 17.16 -18.54 30.10
CA SER A 330 17.16 -17.26 29.38
C SER A 330 16.01 -16.34 29.77
N LEU A 331 14.82 -16.86 30.11
CA LEU A 331 13.72 -16.02 30.61
C LEU A 331 14.04 -15.45 31.99
N LYS A 332 14.58 -16.28 32.89
CA LYS A 332 14.99 -15.86 34.23
C LYS A 332 16.16 -14.87 34.23
N ASP A 333 17.15 -15.08 33.37
CA ASP A 333 18.28 -14.15 33.17
C ASP A 333 17.84 -12.77 32.63
N LEU A 334 16.58 -12.62 32.19
CA LEU A 334 16.00 -11.43 31.57
C LEU A 334 14.79 -10.83 32.34
N ASP A 335 14.43 -11.34 33.53
CA ASP A 335 13.20 -10.95 34.27
C ASP A 335 11.89 -11.20 33.48
N LEU A 336 11.90 -12.21 32.61
CA LEU A 336 10.77 -12.62 31.77
C LEU A 336 10.14 -13.96 32.20
N ASP A 337 10.49 -14.52 33.37
CA ASP A 337 9.94 -15.78 33.91
C ASP A 337 8.59 -15.60 34.67
N TYR A 338 7.80 -14.59 34.29
CA TYR A 338 6.49 -14.27 34.90
C TYR A 338 5.34 -15.15 34.38
N PHE A 339 5.61 -16.12 33.51
CA PHE A 339 4.65 -17.03 32.89
C PHE A 339 5.27 -18.43 32.71
N ASP A 340 4.45 -19.46 32.51
CA ASP A 340 4.92 -20.77 32.07
C ASP A 340 4.89 -20.84 30.53
N PRO A 341 6.05 -21.01 29.85
CA PRO A 341 6.07 -21.15 28.40
C PRO A 341 5.52 -22.51 27.95
N TYR A 342 4.93 -22.50 26.76
CA TYR A 342 4.56 -23.69 26.02
C TYR A 342 5.66 -24.09 25.01
N LEU A 343 5.72 -25.37 24.69
CA LEU A 343 6.59 -25.98 23.69
C LEU A 343 5.74 -26.45 22.51
N ASP A 344 6.34 -26.54 21.33
CA ASP A 344 5.70 -27.04 20.10
C ASP A 344 6.46 -28.26 19.56
N PRO A 345 6.21 -29.48 20.11
CA PRO A 345 6.91 -30.69 19.70
C PRO A 345 6.59 -31.07 18.25
N GLY A 346 7.53 -30.80 17.35
CA GLY A 346 7.38 -31.04 15.92
C GLY A 346 6.90 -29.83 15.10
N GLY A 347 6.73 -28.65 15.70
CA GLY A 347 6.48 -27.40 14.96
C GLY A 347 5.04 -27.21 14.44
N LYS A 348 4.09 -28.04 14.87
CA LYS A 348 2.74 -28.10 14.29
C LYS A 348 1.89 -26.89 14.63
N ALA A 349 2.08 -26.28 15.79
CA ALA A 349 1.42 -25.02 16.10
C ALA A 349 2.03 -23.87 15.28
N THR A 350 3.36 -23.83 15.18
CA THR A 350 4.15 -22.85 14.40
C THR A 350 3.72 -22.85 12.93
N GLU A 351 3.53 -24.04 12.35
CA GLU A 351 3.06 -24.24 10.98
C GLU A 351 1.60 -23.79 10.78
N ARG A 352 0.65 -24.35 11.54
CA ARG A 352 -0.78 -24.03 11.43
C ARG A 352 -1.15 -22.57 11.72
N TRP A 353 -0.32 -21.88 12.50
CA TRP A 353 -0.51 -20.45 12.83
C TRP A 353 0.26 -19.51 11.89
N GLY A 354 0.87 -20.03 10.82
CA GLY A 354 1.51 -19.23 9.77
C GLY A 354 2.74 -18.46 10.25
N VAL A 355 3.59 -19.09 11.05
CA VAL A 355 4.80 -18.49 11.65
C VAL A 355 6.01 -18.71 10.73
N THR A 356 5.88 -18.31 9.47
CA THR A 356 6.87 -18.53 8.39
C THR A 356 7.91 -17.41 8.28
N GLY A 357 7.48 -16.16 8.50
CA GLY A 357 8.28 -14.94 8.29
C GLY A 357 9.25 -14.53 9.41
N GLY A 358 9.37 -15.30 10.50
CA GLY A 358 10.23 -15.00 11.65
C GLY A 358 9.47 -14.85 12.97
N VAL A 359 10.12 -14.29 14.00
CA VAL A 359 9.56 -14.12 15.35
C VAL A 359 10.01 -12.81 16.03
N PRO A 360 9.20 -12.20 16.91
CA PRO A 360 7.94 -12.73 17.44
C PRO A 360 6.79 -12.67 16.43
N VAL A 361 5.85 -13.61 16.52
CA VAL A 361 4.52 -13.44 15.96
C VAL A 361 3.56 -13.32 17.13
N VAL A 362 2.84 -12.21 17.19
CA VAL A 362 1.90 -11.88 18.27
C VAL A 362 0.49 -11.86 17.69
N LEU A 363 -0.42 -12.62 18.29
CA LEU A 363 -1.84 -12.62 17.98
C LEU A 363 -2.66 -12.27 19.21
N VAL A 364 -3.82 -11.65 18.99
CA VAL A 364 -4.82 -11.40 20.03
C VAL A 364 -6.10 -12.13 19.67
N LEU A 365 -6.59 -12.95 20.58
CA LEU A 365 -7.89 -13.62 20.51
C LEU A 365 -8.90 -12.91 21.41
N ASP A 366 -10.16 -12.89 21.01
CA ASP A 366 -11.30 -12.56 21.89
C ASP A 366 -11.81 -13.78 22.66
N GLN A 367 -12.99 -13.65 23.28
CA GLN A 367 -13.57 -14.69 24.14
C GLN A 367 -14.17 -15.84 23.30
N GLU A 368 -14.44 -15.57 22.03
CA GLU A 368 -14.96 -16.48 21.01
C GLU A 368 -13.83 -17.22 20.27
N GLY A 369 -12.56 -16.95 20.61
CA GLY A 369 -11.39 -17.57 19.99
C GLY A 369 -11.07 -17.05 18.58
N GLN A 370 -11.62 -15.89 18.18
CA GLN A 370 -11.38 -15.27 16.88
C GLN A 370 -10.13 -14.40 16.91
N ILE A 371 -9.35 -14.40 15.82
CA ILE A 371 -8.12 -13.61 15.68
C ILE A 371 -8.52 -12.16 15.38
N ARG A 372 -8.34 -11.28 16.37
CA ARG A 372 -8.63 -9.83 16.29
C ARG A 372 -7.40 -8.98 15.98
N HIS A 373 -6.22 -9.59 16.07
CA HIS A 373 -4.93 -9.00 15.68
C HIS A 373 -3.92 -10.11 15.34
N ARG A 374 -3.06 -9.86 14.34
CA ARG A 374 -1.83 -10.61 14.05
C ARG A 374 -0.75 -9.62 13.65
N SER A 375 0.45 -9.74 14.19
CA SER A 375 1.64 -8.99 13.77
C SER A 375 2.90 -9.85 13.83
N SER A 376 3.77 -9.73 12.83
CA SER A 376 5.08 -10.37 12.78
C SER A 376 6.19 -9.32 13.01
N GLY A 377 7.23 -9.70 13.76
CA GLY A 377 8.24 -8.78 14.24
C GLY A 377 7.79 -7.97 15.46
N TRP A 378 8.59 -6.97 15.84
CA TRP A 378 8.24 -6.04 16.92
C TRP A 378 8.88 -4.66 16.72
N ASN A 379 8.06 -3.62 16.68
CA ASN A 379 8.43 -2.21 16.61
C ASN A 379 8.05 -1.48 17.91
N ASP A 380 9.08 -1.14 18.69
CA ASP A 380 8.96 -0.59 20.04
C ASP A 380 8.25 0.78 20.14
N ARG A 381 8.07 1.49 19.01
CA ARG A 381 7.33 2.76 19.00
C ARG A 381 5.82 2.59 18.87
N ARG A 382 5.36 1.44 18.35
CA ARG A 382 4.00 1.29 17.81
C ARG A 382 3.25 0.10 18.42
N ASP A 383 3.87 -1.07 18.36
CA ASP A 383 3.20 -2.32 18.70
C ASP A 383 2.86 -2.44 20.20
N PRO A 384 3.62 -1.86 21.17
CA PRO A 384 3.16 -1.73 22.55
C PRO A 384 1.80 -1.04 22.71
N GLY A 385 1.53 0.00 21.91
CA GLY A 385 0.27 0.73 21.93
C GLY A 385 -0.84 -0.07 21.26
N LEU A 386 -0.61 -0.50 20.02
CA LEU A 386 -1.59 -1.24 19.23
C LEU A 386 -2.02 -2.55 19.89
N VAL A 387 -1.07 -3.38 20.36
CA VAL A 387 -1.39 -4.65 21.02
C VAL A 387 -2.19 -4.40 22.30
N ARG A 388 -1.82 -3.42 23.13
CA ARG A 388 -2.59 -3.07 24.33
C ARG A 388 -4.01 -2.59 24.00
N MET A 389 -4.20 -1.87 22.90
CA MET A 389 -5.53 -1.46 22.41
C MET A 389 -6.36 -2.65 21.91
N LYS A 390 -5.80 -3.50 21.05
CA LYS A 390 -6.44 -4.72 20.53
C LYS A 390 -6.81 -5.69 21.65
N VAL A 391 -5.92 -5.87 22.63
CA VAL A 391 -6.16 -6.68 23.84
C VAL A 391 -7.30 -6.11 24.69
N ALA A 392 -7.32 -4.79 24.92
CA ALA A 392 -8.41 -4.16 25.66
C ALA A 392 -9.77 -4.38 24.97
N LYS A 393 -9.80 -4.22 23.64
CA LYS A 393 -10.98 -4.48 22.80
C LYS A 393 -11.44 -5.93 22.89
N ALA A 394 -10.54 -6.89 22.71
CA ALA A 394 -10.83 -8.32 22.74
C ALA A 394 -11.30 -8.81 24.13
N ALA A 395 -10.76 -8.23 25.20
CA ALA A 395 -11.15 -8.50 26.57
C ALA A 395 -12.48 -7.84 26.99
N GLY A 396 -13.10 -7.01 26.14
CA GLY A 396 -14.27 -6.20 26.53
C GLY A 396 -13.96 -5.06 27.51
N ALA A 397 -12.68 -4.76 27.72
CA ALA A 397 -12.22 -3.68 28.60
C ALA A 397 -12.27 -2.32 27.90
N ARG A 398 -12.13 -1.23 28.68
CA ARG A 398 -12.03 0.12 28.11
C ARG A 398 -10.74 0.27 27.31
N VAL A 399 -10.86 0.41 25.99
CA VAL A 399 -9.73 0.69 25.09
C VAL A 399 -9.08 2.03 25.46
N PRO A 400 -7.77 2.08 25.78
CA PRO A 400 -7.03 3.32 25.94
C PRO A 400 -6.68 3.91 24.56
N MET A 401 -6.77 5.22 24.37
CA MET A 401 -6.47 5.86 23.08
C MET A 401 -4.96 6.09 22.94
N LEU A 402 -4.23 5.08 22.48
CA LEU A 402 -2.76 5.05 22.37
C LEU A 402 -2.29 5.31 20.93
N LEU A 403 -2.56 6.52 20.44
CA LEU A 403 -2.22 7.00 19.10
C LEU A 403 -0.83 7.66 19.09
N GLU A 404 -0.16 7.75 17.94
CA GLU A 404 1.15 8.42 17.81
C GLU A 404 0.98 9.96 18.00
N PRO A 405 1.52 10.56 19.08
CA PRO A 405 1.23 11.95 19.42
C PRO A 405 1.88 13.00 18.51
N LYS A 406 2.89 12.64 17.70
CA LYS A 406 3.70 13.56 16.88
C LYS A 406 3.80 13.16 15.41
N GLY A 407 2.88 12.33 14.92
CA GLY A 407 2.89 11.82 13.56
C GLY A 407 1.59 11.08 13.23
N TYR A 408 1.73 9.97 12.53
CA TYR A 408 0.63 9.18 11.98
C TYR A 408 0.59 7.79 12.61
N SER A 409 -0.61 7.23 12.78
CA SER A 409 -0.84 5.97 13.51
C SER A 409 -1.09 4.76 12.60
N GLY A 410 -1.66 4.98 11.41
CA GLY A 410 -2.13 3.94 10.52
C GLY A 410 -3.58 3.50 10.76
N ASN A 411 -4.16 2.82 9.76
CA ASN A 411 -5.59 2.57 9.67
C ASN A 411 -6.06 1.51 10.68
N ASP A 412 -5.28 0.47 10.90
CA ASP A 412 -5.55 -0.66 11.81
C ASP A 412 -5.64 -0.24 13.30
N VAL A 413 -4.98 0.86 13.66
CA VAL A 413 -5.11 1.54 14.96
C VAL A 413 -6.49 2.21 15.08
N CYS A 414 -6.94 2.91 14.04
CA CYS A 414 -8.29 3.49 14.01
C CYS A 414 -9.36 2.38 14.10
N GLY A 415 -9.13 1.27 13.39
CA GLY A 415 -9.95 0.06 13.37
C GLY A 415 -10.04 -0.74 14.69
N VAL A 416 -9.44 -0.30 15.79
CA VAL A 416 -9.74 -0.86 17.13
C VAL A 416 -11.08 -0.32 17.67
N CYS A 417 -11.35 0.96 17.40
CA CYS A 417 -12.55 1.66 17.87
C CYS A 417 -13.59 1.82 16.76
N HIS A 418 -13.13 2.08 15.52
CA HIS A 418 -13.94 2.35 14.34
C HIS A 418 -13.98 1.13 13.41
N GLU A 419 -14.45 0.00 13.94
CA GLU A 419 -14.44 -1.29 13.22
C GLU A 419 -15.32 -1.26 11.95
N GLN A 420 -16.46 -0.57 11.97
CA GLN A 420 -17.34 -0.43 10.81
C GLN A 420 -16.70 0.43 9.71
N GLU A 421 -16.11 1.57 10.10
CA GLU A 421 -15.49 2.51 9.18
C GLU A 421 -14.21 1.95 8.57
N HIS A 422 -13.40 1.25 9.36
CA HIS A 422 -12.21 0.54 8.88
C HIS A 422 -12.56 -0.59 7.91
N ALA A 423 -13.51 -1.46 8.27
CA ALA A 423 -13.98 -2.51 7.37
C ALA A 423 -14.51 -1.92 6.06
N ALA A 424 -15.32 -0.86 6.13
CA ALA A 424 -15.82 -0.17 4.95
C ALA A 424 -14.72 0.48 4.08
N TRP A 425 -13.66 1.00 4.69
CA TRP A 425 -12.50 1.53 3.97
C TRP A 425 -11.76 0.44 3.18
N GLN A 426 -11.67 -0.78 3.70
CA GLN A 426 -11.01 -1.90 3.01
C GLN A 426 -11.66 -2.22 1.65
N PHE A 427 -12.97 -2.00 1.47
CA PHE A 427 -13.70 -2.15 0.20
C PHE A 427 -13.56 -0.99 -0.79
N THR A 428 -12.65 -0.03 -0.54
CA THR A 428 -12.39 1.10 -1.45
C THR A 428 -11.01 0.95 -2.10
N ALA A 429 -10.85 1.42 -3.34
CA ALA A 429 -9.54 1.44 -4.03
C ALA A 429 -8.48 2.30 -3.30
N HIS A 430 -8.88 3.10 -2.30
CA HIS A 430 -7.96 3.77 -1.38
C HIS A 430 -7.20 2.81 -0.46
N SER A 431 -7.73 1.61 -0.18
CA SER A 431 -7.08 0.61 0.69
C SER A 431 -5.89 -0.10 0.04
N THR A 432 -5.85 -0.13 -1.29
CA THR A 432 -4.80 -0.76 -2.12
C THR A 432 -4.02 0.26 -2.96
N ALA A 433 -4.22 1.56 -2.76
CA ALA A 433 -3.64 2.61 -3.60
C ALA A 433 -2.11 2.50 -3.78
N PHE A 434 -1.34 2.02 -2.80
CA PHE A 434 0.12 1.88 -2.96
C PHE A 434 0.51 0.70 -3.86
N SER A 435 -0.29 -0.38 -3.95
CA SER A 435 0.04 -1.50 -4.83
C SER A 435 -0.05 -1.13 -6.31
N THR A 436 -0.87 -0.12 -6.68
CA THR A 436 -0.91 0.38 -8.07
C THR A 436 0.43 1.00 -8.49
N LEU A 437 1.14 1.67 -7.56
CA LEU A 437 2.48 2.19 -7.84
C LEU A 437 3.52 1.06 -7.95
N VAL A 438 3.42 0.04 -7.11
CA VAL A 438 4.31 -1.14 -7.18
C VAL A 438 4.13 -1.89 -8.50
N ALA A 439 2.89 -2.09 -8.97
CA ALA A 439 2.61 -2.67 -10.28
C ALA A 439 3.22 -1.83 -11.42
N HIS A 440 3.20 -0.49 -11.33
CA HIS A 440 3.77 0.38 -12.35
C HIS A 440 5.28 0.69 -12.15
N ALA A 441 5.99 -0.02 -11.26
CA ALA A 441 7.39 0.24 -10.89
C ALA A 441 7.67 1.72 -10.49
N ALA A 442 6.62 2.36 -9.96
CA ALA A 442 6.51 3.76 -9.59
C ALA A 442 6.41 3.94 -8.05
N ASP A 443 6.58 2.86 -7.28
CA ASP A 443 6.58 2.84 -5.80
C ASP A 443 7.64 3.75 -5.17
N ARG A 444 8.60 4.23 -5.97
CA ARG A 444 9.65 5.19 -5.58
C ARG A 444 9.55 6.56 -6.24
N ARG A 445 8.56 6.82 -7.10
CA ARG A 445 8.34 8.12 -7.76
C ARG A 445 7.83 9.14 -6.74
N THR A 446 8.61 10.18 -6.49
CA THR A 446 8.31 11.24 -5.50
C THR A 446 7.11 12.08 -5.93
N ASP A 447 6.96 12.30 -7.24
CA ASP A 447 5.81 12.95 -7.87
C ASP A 447 4.51 12.13 -7.80
N CYS A 448 4.59 10.81 -7.62
CA CYS A 448 3.42 9.94 -7.43
C CYS A 448 3.09 9.66 -5.95
N VAL A 449 4.10 9.37 -5.12
CA VAL A 449 3.89 8.72 -3.81
C VAL A 449 2.97 9.50 -2.88
N GLY A 450 3.00 10.84 -2.91
CA GLY A 450 2.22 11.70 -2.02
C GLY A 450 0.70 11.51 -2.11
N CYS A 451 0.19 11.03 -3.25
CA CYS A 451 -1.24 10.71 -3.42
C CYS A 451 -1.60 9.25 -3.05
N HIS A 452 -0.61 8.42 -2.68
CA HIS A 452 -0.76 6.97 -2.50
C HIS A 452 -0.30 6.46 -1.12
N VAL A 453 0.09 7.35 -0.20
CA VAL A 453 0.52 7.02 1.17
C VAL A 453 0.00 8.06 2.18
N VAL A 454 0.13 7.76 3.47
CA VAL A 454 -0.23 8.66 4.58
C VAL A 454 0.96 9.54 4.96
N GLY A 455 0.81 10.86 4.80
CA GLY A 455 1.75 11.87 5.33
C GLY A 455 3.14 11.82 4.69
N PHE A 456 3.24 11.74 3.36
CA PHE A 456 4.53 11.92 2.68
C PHE A 456 5.11 13.32 2.96
N GLU A 457 6.43 13.42 3.07
CA GLU A 457 7.21 14.58 3.55
C GLU A 457 6.88 15.10 4.98
N GLU A 458 5.73 14.75 5.54
CA GLU A 458 5.27 15.19 6.86
C GLU A 458 5.97 14.49 8.04
N THR A 459 6.03 15.20 9.17
CA THR A 459 6.74 14.70 10.36
C THR A 459 6.10 13.42 10.88
N GLY A 460 6.86 12.32 10.83
CA GLY A 460 6.44 11.00 11.31
C GLY A 460 5.64 10.17 10.30
N GLY A 461 5.27 10.72 9.14
CA GLY A 461 4.51 10.02 8.10
C GLY A 461 5.35 9.04 7.26
N PHE A 462 4.95 8.76 6.03
CA PHE A 462 5.67 7.82 5.15
C PHE A 462 7.01 8.40 4.65
N ASP A 463 8.09 7.59 4.68
CA ASP A 463 9.35 7.92 4.00
C ASP A 463 10.09 6.69 3.46
N PHE A 464 10.84 6.90 2.37
CA PHE A 464 11.55 5.85 1.63
C PHE A 464 12.73 5.18 2.35
N ARG A 465 13.16 5.68 3.51
CA ARG A 465 14.23 5.03 4.31
C ARG A 465 13.66 4.06 5.33
N ARG A 466 12.39 4.26 5.74
CA ARG A 466 11.65 3.40 6.68
C ARG A 466 10.65 2.47 6.01
N GLN A 467 10.06 2.88 4.88
CA GLN A 467 8.94 2.22 4.18
C GLN A 467 7.87 1.64 5.16
N PRO A 468 7.24 2.48 6.00
CA PRO A 468 6.32 2.02 7.03
C PRO A 468 5.00 1.52 6.43
N ALA A 469 4.85 0.20 6.26
CA ALA A 469 3.69 -0.43 5.63
C ALA A 469 2.31 -0.02 6.18
N HIS A 470 2.21 0.33 7.47
CA HIS A 470 0.96 0.81 8.09
C HIS A 470 0.55 2.24 7.67
N LEU A 471 1.42 2.95 6.95
CA LEU A 471 1.19 4.26 6.33
C LEU A 471 1.16 4.19 4.80
N GLU A 472 1.23 3.00 4.21
CA GLU A 472 0.95 2.82 2.78
C GLU A 472 -0.55 2.94 2.51
N ASN A 473 -0.90 3.27 1.27
CA ASN A 473 -2.26 3.46 0.76
C ASN A 473 -2.91 4.76 1.29
N VAL A 474 -4.08 5.12 0.75
CA VAL A 474 -4.81 6.34 1.13
C VAL A 474 -5.63 6.04 2.38
N GLY A 475 -5.06 6.36 3.54
CA GLY A 475 -5.60 5.99 4.85
C GLY A 475 -6.64 6.94 5.43
N CYS A 476 -7.17 6.59 6.60
CA CYS A 476 -8.07 7.41 7.40
C CYS A 476 -7.46 8.81 7.67
N GLU A 477 -6.16 8.85 7.96
CA GLU A 477 -5.45 10.09 8.29
C GLU A 477 -5.18 10.98 7.06
N SER A 478 -5.32 10.46 5.83
CA SER A 478 -5.31 11.26 4.59
C SER A 478 -6.61 12.05 4.42
N CYS A 479 -7.76 11.49 4.85
CA CYS A 479 -9.07 12.12 4.73
C CYS A 479 -9.49 12.95 5.96
N HIS A 480 -9.07 12.55 7.17
CA HIS A 480 -9.48 13.15 8.43
C HIS A 480 -8.36 13.90 9.17
N GLY A 481 -7.11 13.80 8.69
CA GLY A 481 -5.93 14.35 9.33
C GLY A 481 -5.33 13.41 10.39
N ARG A 482 -4.14 13.77 10.88
CA ARG A 482 -3.32 12.91 11.77
C ARG A 482 -4.03 12.52 13.08
N GLY A 483 -3.73 11.33 13.57
CA GLY A 483 -4.27 10.73 14.80
C GLY A 483 -3.78 11.32 16.13
N GLY A 484 -3.09 12.46 16.13
CA GLY A 484 -2.35 12.98 17.29
C GLY A 484 -2.68 14.44 17.67
N PRO A 485 -3.49 14.72 18.71
CA PRO A 485 -4.32 13.80 19.50
C PRO A 485 -5.70 13.57 18.86
N HIS A 486 -5.92 12.34 18.41
CA HIS A 486 -7.06 11.81 17.64
C HIS A 486 -7.37 12.44 16.29
N LEU A 487 -7.56 13.76 16.19
CA LEU A 487 -7.80 14.46 14.92
C LEU A 487 -7.22 15.88 14.97
N THR A 488 -6.53 16.31 13.91
CA THR A 488 -6.09 17.70 13.76
C THR A 488 -7.30 18.64 13.64
N PRO A 489 -7.49 19.61 14.56
CA PRO A 489 -8.57 20.59 14.45
C PRO A 489 -8.43 21.40 13.16
N ASN A 490 -9.54 21.55 12.44
CA ASN A 490 -9.64 22.30 11.17
C ASN A 490 -8.84 21.71 9.99
N PHE A 491 -8.36 20.45 10.05
CA PHE A 491 -7.73 19.79 8.88
C PHE A 491 -8.67 19.73 7.68
N VAL A 492 -9.91 19.26 7.91
CA VAL A 492 -11.00 19.43 6.95
C VAL A 492 -11.58 20.83 7.15
N PRO A 493 -11.54 21.73 6.15
CA PRO A 493 -12.09 23.08 6.27
C PRO A 493 -13.58 23.09 6.60
N ARG A 494 -14.12 24.28 6.92
CA ARG A 494 -15.57 24.48 7.03
C ARG A 494 -16.10 25.34 5.90
N ASP A 495 -17.23 24.91 5.34
CA ASP A 495 -17.98 25.67 4.35
C ASP A 495 -18.71 26.89 4.96
N ALA A 496 -19.38 27.67 4.12
CA ALA A 496 -20.17 28.82 4.56
C ALA A 496 -21.38 28.47 5.45
N ALA A 497 -21.77 27.20 5.55
CA ALA A 497 -22.80 26.68 6.46
C ALA A 497 -22.21 26.06 7.75
N GLY A 498 -20.88 26.04 7.90
CA GLY A 498 -20.16 25.44 9.02
C GLY A 498 -19.98 23.92 8.93
N GLN A 499 -20.38 23.28 7.83
CA GLN A 499 -20.18 21.84 7.59
C GLN A 499 -18.74 21.57 7.14
N HIS A 500 -18.29 20.32 7.25
CA HIS A 500 -16.93 19.95 6.85
C HIS A 500 -16.81 19.81 5.33
N ASP A 501 -15.97 20.64 4.71
CA ASP A 501 -15.67 20.58 3.28
C ASP A 501 -14.63 19.49 2.99
N TYR A 502 -15.12 18.28 2.76
CA TYR A 502 -14.30 17.17 2.29
C TYR A 502 -13.95 17.25 0.78
N GLN A 503 -14.61 18.13 0.00
CA GLN A 503 -14.25 18.30 -1.42
C GLN A 503 -12.84 18.91 -1.54
N HIS A 504 -12.52 19.89 -0.70
CA HIS A 504 -11.17 20.44 -0.59
C HIS A 504 -10.11 19.35 -0.36
N VAL A 505 -10.39 18.42 0.57
CA VAL A 505 -9.47 17.32 0.91
C VAL A 505 -9.34 16.34 -0.27
N CYS A 506 -10.45 15.94 -0.90
CA CYS A 506 -10.41 15.07 -2.08
C CYS A 506 -9.62 15.69 -3.23
N SER A 507 -9.77 17.00 -3.47
CA SER A 507 -9.09 17.69 -4.57
C SER A 507 -7.60 17.97 -4.36
N THR A 508 -7.02 17.63 -3.20
CA THR A 508 -5.55 17.55 -3.06
C THR A 508 -4.97 16.55 -4.06
N CYS A 509 -5.60 15.38 -4.20
CA CYS A 509 -5.20 14.32 -5.11
C CYS A 509 -6.05 14.33 -6.39
N HIS A 510 -7.39 14.43 -6.26
CA HIS A 510 -8.33 14.48 -7.38
C HIS A 510 -8.49 15.90 -7.93
N ASN A 511 -7.42 16.39 -8.56
CA ASN A 511 -7.38 17.65 -9.29
C ASN A 511 -7.26 17.40 -10.81
N PRO A 512 -7.43 18.43 -11.67
CA PRO A 512 -7.41 18.28 -13.13
C PRO A 512 -6.14 17.69 -13.73
N LYS A 513 -4.97 17.71 -13.03
CA LYS A 513 -3.74 17.04 -13.51
C LYS A 513 -3.82 15.52 -13.35
N HIS A 514 -4.35 15.02 -12.24
CA HIS A 514 -4.27 13.60 -11.86
C HIS A 514 -5.58 12.80 -12.03
N SER A 515 -6.73 13.47 -12.20
CA SER A 515 -8.03 12.79 -12.29
C SER A 515 -8.99 13.46 -13.27
N LEU A 516 -9.07 12.93 -14.50
CA LEU A 516 -10.15 13.27 -15.44
C LEU A 516 -11.52 12.86 -14.87
N GLY A 517 -12.55 13.65 -15.20
CA GLY A 517 -13.94 13.33 -14.87
C GLY A 517 -14.22 13.20 -13.37
N PHE A 518 -13.42 13.80 -12.48
CA PHE A 518 -13.73 13.81 -11.06
C PHE A 518 -14.86 14.81 -10.74
N ASP A 519 -16.06 14.28 -10.50
CA ASP A 519 -17.12 15.01 -9.82
C ASP A 519 -17.23 14.54 -8.37
N TYR A 520 -17.18 15.48 -7.43
CA TYR A 520 -17.21 15.16 -6.01
C TYR A 520 -18.54 14.54 -5.56
N ALA A 521 -19.68 14.97 -6.14
CA ALA A 521 -21.00 14.49 -5.73
C ALA A 521 -21.29 13.06 -6.26
N GLU A 522 -20.79 12.69 -7.44
CA GLU A 522 -20.84 11.33 -7.97
C GLU A 522 -19.87 10.39 -7.22
N PHE A 523 -18.65 10.86 -6.90
CA PHE A 523 -17.60 10.01 -6.33
C PHE A 523 -17.71 9.82 -4.82
N GLN A 524 -18.12 10.85 -4.04
CA GLN A 524 -18.18 10.76 -2.56
C GLN A 524 -18.99 9.56 -2.03
N PRO A 525 -20.14 9.18 -2.63
CA PRO A 525 -20.88 7.98 -2.21
C PRO A 525 -20.06 6.68 -2.32
N ARG A 526 -19.06 6.60 -3.21
CA ARG A 526 -18.22 5.40 -3.40
C ARG A 526 -17.21 5.16 -2.26
N VAL A 527 -16.92 6.18 -1.45
CA VAL A 527 -16.02 6.12 -0.29
C VAL A 527 -16.77 6.35 1.04
N SER A 528 -18.09 6.49 1.00
CA SER A 528 -18.91 6.72 2.18
C SER A 528 -19.03 5.44 3.02
N HIS A 529 -18.37 5.40 4.18
CA HIS A 529 -18.43 4.25 5.10
C HIS A 529 -19.87 3.78 5.35
N ARG A 530 -20.79 4.71 5.63
CA ARG A 530 -22.22 4.39 5.87
C ARG A 530 -22.89 3.72 4.68
N LYS A 531 -22.53 4.08 3.44
CA LYS A 531 -23.10 3.44 2.24
C LYS A 531 -22.55 2.03 2.09
N ILE A 532 -21.24 1.84 2.19
CA ILE A 532 -20.56 0.54 2.05
C ILE A 532 -21.02 -0.46 3.13
N VAL A 533 -21.20 -0.01 4.38
CA VAL A 533 -21.80 -0.82 5.47
C VAL A 533 -23.24 -1.24 5.13
N SER A 534 -24.02 -0.39 4.45
CA SER A 534 -25.43 -0.67 4.11
C SER A 534 -25.65 -1.58 2.90
N LEU A 535 -24.59 -1.95 2.18
CA LEU A 535 -24.65 -2.90 1.07
C LEU A 535 -24.85 -4.36 1.57
N SER A 536 -25.26 -5.25 0.67
CA SER A 536 -25.11 -6.69 0.84
C SER A 536 -23.64 -7.14 0.69
N ASP A 537 -23.34 -8.39 1.07
CA ASP A 537 -22.01 -8.95 0.87
C ASP A 537 -21.67 -9.09 -0.62
N THR A 538 -22.62 -9.49 -1.48
CA THR A 538 -22.41 -9.53 -2.94
C THR A 538 -22.03 -8.15 -3.49
N GLU A 539 -22.80 -7.11 -3.17
CA GLU A 539 -22.49 -5.73 -3.59
C GLU A 539 -21.14 -5.22 -3.04
N ARG A 540 -20.66 -5.72 -1.89
CA ARG A 540 -19.30 -5.43 -1.38
C ARG A 540 -18.21 -6.22 -2.09
N ALA A 541 -18.48 -7.48 -2.47
CA ALA A 541 -17.56 -8.28 -3.27
C ALA A 541 -17.34 -7.66 -4.65
N ASP A 542 -18.42 -7.15 -5.28
CA ASP A 542 -18.36 -6.46 -6.57
C ASP A 542 -17.46 -5.21 -6.55
N LEU A 543 -17.34 -4.50 -5.40
CA LEU A 543 -16.43 -3.37 -5.25
C LEU A 543 -14.94 -3.76 -5.31
N LEU A 544 -14.61 -5.01 -4.96
CA LEU A 544 -13.24 -5.53 -5.01
C LEU A 544 -12.85 -6.02 -6.42
N GLY A 545 -13.82 -6.30 -7.29
CA GLY A 545 -13.61 -6.87 -8.63
C GLY A 545 -12.95 -5.95 -9.66
N GLY A 546 -12.48 -4.75 -9.26
CA GLY A 546 -11.76 -3.78 -10.10
C GLY A 546 -12.61 -3.03 -11.13
N SER A 547 -13.52 -3.74 -11.81
CA SER A 547 -14.36 -3.28 -12.93
C SER A 547 -15.51 -2.37 -12.49
N GLY A 548 -15.17 -1.17 -11.99
CA GLY A 548 -16.10 -0.05 -12.04
C GLY A 548 -16.54 0.23 -13.49
N PRO A 549 -17.76 0.73 -13.72
CA PRO A 549 -18.29 0.89 -15.08
C PRO A 549 -17.39 1.80 -15.92
N ILE A 550 -17.18 1.41 -17.19
CA ILE A 550 -16.41 2.19 -18.17
C ILE A 550 -17.01 3.60 -18.25
N ARG A 551 -16.15 4.61 -18.07
CA ARG A 551 -16.55 6.02 -18.00
C ARG A 551 -16.23 6.71 -19.31
N ASN A 552 -17.17 7.51 -19.82
CA ASN A 552 -16.82 8.52 -20.82
C ASN A 552 -15.97 9.59 -20.13
N LEU A 553 -14.64 9.45 -20.19
CA LEU A 553 -13.67 10.33 -19.54
C LEU A 553 -13.40 11.61 -20.35
N LEU A 554 -13.76 11.58 -21.62
CA LEU A 554 -13.74 12.70 -22.57
C LEU A 554 -15.10 13.43 -22.55
N PRO A 555 -15.16 14.71 -22.94
CA PRO A 555 -16.43 15.41 -23.17
C PRO A 555 -17.34 14.67 -24.16
N THR A 556 -18.66 14.76 -23.98
CA THR A 556 -19.66 14.04 -24.80
C THR A 556 -20.80 14.92 -25.32
N SER A 557 -20.72 16.25 -25.13
CA SER A 557 -21.77 17.21 -25.52
C SER A 557 -21.78 17.60 -27.00
N ALA A 558 -20.67 17.37 -27.70
CA ALA A 558 -20.46 17.82 -29.08
C ALA A 558 -20.39 16.65 -30.07
N ASP A 559 -20.72 16.93 -31.33
CA ASP A 559 -20.41 16.05 -32.45
C ASP A 559 -18.90 15.95 -32.68
N TYR A 560 -18.44 14.77 -33.12
CA TYR A 560 -17.10 14.57 -33.65
C TYR A 560 -16.99 15.17 -35.07
N VAL A 561 -15.81 15.68 -35.44
CA VAL A 561 -15.60 16.50 -36.66
C VAL A 561 -14.51 16.00 -37.61
N GLY A 562 -13.73 14.99 -37.22
CA GLY A 562 -12.65 14.38 -38.00
C GLY A 562 -11.31 15.10 -37.85
N SER A 563 -10.20 14.35 -37.95
CA SER A 563 -8.85 14.91 -37.80
C SER A 563 -8.52 16.00 -38.82
N ASN A 564 -9.08 15.94 -40.03
CA ASN A 564 -8.81 16.97 -41.05
C ASN A 564 -9.28 18.38 -40.62
N ALA A 565 -10.31 18.47 -39.76
CA ALA A 565 -10.75 19.77 -39.21
C ALA A 565 -9.69 20.42 -38.31
N CYS A 566 -8.87 19.60 -37.63
CA CYS A 566 -7.79 20.07 -36.76
C CYS A 566 -6.60 20.63 -37.56
N GLN A 567 -6.31 20.06 -38.74
CA GLN A 567 -5.12 20.34 -39.56
C GLN A 567 -4.91 21.84 -39.82
N GLY A 568 -5.97 22.61 -40.05
CA GLY A 568 -5.87 24.03 -40.38
C GLY A 568 -5.17 24.88 -39.31
N CYS A 569 -5.37 24.54 -38.03
CA CYS A 569 -4.76 25.24 -36.89
C CYS A 569 -3.59 24.48 -36.26
N HIS A 570 -3.65 23.14 -36.24
CA HIS A 570 -2.70 22.25 -35.58
C HIS A 570 -1.81 21.51 -36.59
N GLN A 571 -1.13 22.29 -37.45
CA GLN A 571 -0.38 21.77 -38.59
C GLN A 571 0.81 20.90 -38.18
N ALA A 572 1.49 21.24 -37.08
CA ALA A 572 2.63 20.49 -36.58
C ALA A 572 2.19 19.18 -35.92
N GLU A 573 1.17 19.25 -35.05
CA GLU A 573 0.59 18.11 -34.35
C GLU A 573 0.00 17.09 -35.35
N PHE A 574 -0.75 17.58 -36.34
CA PHE A 574 -1.32 16.75 -37.40
C PHE A 574 -0.22 16.05 -38.22
N ALA A 575 0.86 16.75 -38.58
CA ALA A 575 1.95 16.16 -39.34
C ALA A 575 2.68 15.04 -38.55
N THR A 576 2.81 15.18 -37.23
CA THR A 576 3.31 14.08 -36.37
C THR A 576 2.32 12.92 -36.33
N TRP A 577 1.05 13.18 -36.00
CA TRP A 577 0.01 12.15 -35.89
C TRP A 577 -0.26 11.41 -37.22
N GLU A 578 -0.22 12.08 -38.36
CA GLU A 578 -0.49 11.48 -39.68
C GLU A 578 0.55 10.40 -40.05
N THR A 579 1.78 10.50 -39.54
CA THR A 579 2.83 9.48 -39.73
C THR A 579 2.79 8.34 -38.71
N SER A 580 1.97 8.45 -37.67
CA SER A 580 1.85 7.47 -36.58
C SER A 580 1.03 6.23 -36.97
N PRO A 581 1.11 5.13 -36.18
CA PRO A 581 0.18 4.00 -36.33
C PRO A 581 -1.30 4.38 -36.19
N HIS A 582 -1.63 5.39 -35.38
CA HIS A 582 -3.02 5.80 -35.11
C HIS A 582 -3.70 6.42 -36.34
N GLY A 583 -3.03 7.35 -37.01
CA GLY A 583 -3.47 7.93 -38.31
C GLY A 583 -3.55 6.92 -39.46
N HIS A 584 -3.19 5.66 -39.20
CA HIS A 584 -3.05 4.57 -40.16
C HIS A 584 -3.71 3.25 -39.71
N SER A 585 -4.42 3.27 -38.57
CA SER A 585 -4.85 2.11 -37.78
C SER A 585 -5.75 1.12 -38.54
N VAL A 586 -6.72 1.57 -39.33
CA VAL A 586 -7.60 0.66 -40.07
C VAL A 586 -6.86 -0.16 -41.13
N ARG A 587 -5.68 0.27 -41.58
CA ARG A 587 -4.88 -0.48 -42.57
C ARG A 587 -4.35 -1.81 -42.03
N THR A 588 -4.38 -2.06 -40.71
CA THR A 588 -4.11 -3.41 -40.16
C THR A 588 -5.34 -4.33 -40.29
N LEU A 589 -6.55 -3.78 -40.15
CA LEU A 589 -7.81 -4.51 -40.35
C LEU A 589 -8.03 -4.85 -41.83
N GLU A 590 -7.71 -3.94 -42.74
CA GLU A 590 -7.77 -4.21 -44.18
C GLU A 590 -6.84 -5.35 -44.59
N ARG A 591 -5.61 -5.38 -44.05
CA ARG A 591 -4.61 -6.44 -44.32
C ARG A 591 -5.00 -7.80 -43.74
N SER A 592 -5.78 -7.83 -42.66
CA SER A 592 -6.27 -9.05 -42.01
C SER A 592 -7.69 -9.47 -42.46
N GLY A 593 -8.35 -8.67 -43.31
CA GLY A 593 -9.74 -8.89 -43.73
C GLY A 593 -10.81 -8.48 -42.71
N LYS A 594 -10.38 -7.96 -41.54
CA LYS A 594 -11.21 -7.59 -40.39
C LYS A 594 -11.88 -6.21 -40.48
N SER A 595 -11.73 -5.49 -41.59
CA SER A 595 -12.22 -4.10 -41.76
C SER A 595 -13.75 -3.92 -41.80
N ASN A 596 -14.53 -4.98 -41.52
CA ASN A 596 -15.98 -4.95 -41.34
C ASN A 596 -16.41 -5.46 -39.95
N GLU A 597 -15.46 -5.83 -39.07
CA GLU A 597 -15.75 -6.36 -37.74
C GLU A 597 -15.93 -5.20 -36.75
N THR A 598 -17.13 -5.06 -36.19
CA THR A 598 -17.51 -3.92 -35.36
C THR A 598 -16.74 -3.82 -34.05
N GLU A 599 -16.31 -4.96 -33.50
CA GLU A 599 -15.37 -5.03 -32.36
C GLU A 599 -14.04 -4.35 -32.70
N CYS A 600 -13.39 -4.73 -33.80
CA CYS A 600 -12.15 -4.11 -34.24
C CYS A 600 -12.32 -2.64 -34.66
N LEU A 601 -13.43 -2.29 -35.32
CA LEU A 601 -13.72 -0.89 -35.71
C LEU A 601 -13.92 0.02 -34.49
N THR A 602 -14.32 -0.51 -33.33
CA THR A 602 -14.43 0.28 -32.08
C THR A 602 -13.09 0.86 -31.65
N CYS A 603 -12.00 0.09 -31.75
CA CYS A 603 -10.66 0.53 -31.38
C CYS A 603 -9.86 1.17 -32.54
N HIS A 604 -10.20 0.87 -33.80
CA HIS A 604 -9.43 1.34 -34.98
C HIS A 604 -10.03 2.59 -35.68
N THR A 605 -11.22 3.06 -35.30
CA THR A 605 -11.86 4.24 -35.92
C THR A 605 -12.09 5.38 -34.93
N THR A 606 -12.37 6.58 -35.44
CA THR A 606 -12.70 7.74 -34.61
C THR A 606 -14.14 7.61 -34.13
N ALA A 607 -14.30 7.31 -32.84
CA ALA A 607 -15.57 7.35 -32.14
C ALA A 607 -16.69 6.52 -32.80
N PHE A 608 -16.45 5.23 -32.99
CA PHE A 608 -17.38 4.28 -33.62
C PHE A 608 -18.81 4.39 -33.05
N GLY A 609 -19.78 4.67 -33.92
CA GLY A 609 -21.20 4.78 -33.58
C GLY A 609 -21.60 6.01 -32.75
N LYS A 610 -20.70 6.97 -32.49
CA LYS A 610 -21.01 8.22 -31.78
C LYS A 610 -21.51 9.32 -32.75
N PRO A 611 -22.20 10.37 -32.29
CA PRO A 611 -22.61 11.51 -33.12
C PRO A 611 -21.42 12.18 -33.82
N GLY A 612 -21.47 12.32 -35.15
CA GLY A 612 -20.33 12.79 -35.97
C GLY A 612 -19.17 11.80 -36.16
N GLY A 613 -19.09 10.74 -35.35
CA GLY A 613 -18.05 9.72 -35.41
C GLY A 613 -18.25 8.70 -36.55
N PHE A 614 -17.35 7.72 -36.66
CA PHE A 614 -17.43 6.70 -37.69
C PHE A 614 -18.77 5.93 -37.62
N PRO A 615 -19.64 5.98 -38.65
CA PRO A 615 -20.99 5.42 -38.53
C PRO A 615 -20.97 3.89 -38.47
N ALA A 616 -21.71 3.31 -37.52
CA ALA A 616 -21.67 1.88 -37.22
C ALA A 616 -22.12 0.94 -38.36
N THR A 617 -22.76 1.48 -39.41
CA THR A 617 -23.20 0.75 -40.61
C THR A 617 -22.43 1.11 -41.88
N ALA A 618 -21.39 1.95 -41.78
CA ALA A 618 -20.65 2.45 -42.93
C ALA A 618 -19.39 1.62 -43.23
N LYS A 619 -18.86 1.76 -44.44
CA LYS A 619 -17.59 1.12 -44.83
C LYS A 619 -16.43 2.09 -44.64
N VAL A 620 -15.28 1.52 -44.31
CA VAL A 620 -13.97 2.19 -44.21
C VAL A 620 -13.70 3.14 -45.39
N ALA A 621 -13.90 2.66 -46.62
CA ALA A 621 -13.63 3.42 -47.85
C ALA A 621 -14.52 4.67 -48.02
N ASP A 622 -15.71 4.71 -47.39
CA ASP A 622 -16.67 5.80 -47.54
C ASP A 622 -16.39 6.95 -46.53
N HIS A 623 -15.57 6.71 -45.50
CA HIS A 623 -15.32 7.65 -44.37
C HIS A 623 -13.83 7.80 -44.03
N ALA A 624 -12.97 8.03 -45.03
CA ALA A 624 -11.51 8.03 -44.89
C ALA A 624 -10.92 8.93 -43.78
N ASP A 625 -11.61 10.00 -43.36
CA ASP A 625 -11.15 10.85 -42.24
C ASP A 625 -11.36 10.19 -40.86
N LEU A 626 -12.49 9.51 -40.69
CA LEU A 626 -12.90 8.84 -39.45
C LEU A 626 -12.43 7.37 -39.39
N ALA A 627 -12.03 6.80 -40.53
CA ALA A 627 -11.50 5.44 -40.67
C ALA A 627 -10.03 5.31 -40.18
N ARG A 628 -9.77 5.85 -39.00
CA ARG A 628 -8.49 5.90 -38.29
C ARG A 628 -8.72 6.35 -36.85
N VAL A 629 -7.81 6.06 -35.93
CA VAL A 629 -7.76 6.62 -34.56
C VAL A 629 -7.35 8.09 -34.68
N GLY A 630 -8.36 8.97 -34.69
CA GLY A 630 -8.22 10.40 -34.91
C GLY A 630 -7.75 11.16 -33.68
N CYS A 631 -7.52 12.47 -33.84
CA CYS A 631 -7.19 13.35 -32.72
C CYS A 631 -8.27 13.26 -31.62
N GLU A 632 -9.54 13.21 -32.02
CA GLU A 632 -10.68 13.17 -31.13
C GLU A 632 -10.83 11.85 -30.35
N SER A 633 -10.18 10.76 -30.78
CA SER A 633 -10.13 9.51 -30.00
C SER A 633 -9.38 9.69 -28.66
N CYS A 634 -8.40 10.60 -28.61
CA CYS A 634 -7.63 10.90 -27.40
C CYS A 634 -8.04 12.23 -26.73
N HIS A 635 -8.51 13.19 -27.54
CA HIS A 635 -8.80 14.57 -27.10
C HIS A 635 -10.30 14.84 -26.89
N GLY A 636 -11.19 13.97 -27.35
CA GLY A 636 -12.65 14.17 -27.32
C GLY A 636 -13.17 14.95 -28.54
N PRO A 637 -14.50 15.08 -28.68
CA PRO A 637 -15.16 15.66 -29.84
C PRO A 637 -14.85 17.15 -30.01
N GLY A 638 -14.48 17.55 -31.22
CA GLY A 638 -14.05 18.90 -31.56
C GLY A 638 -15.17 19.88 -31.90
N GLY A 639 -16.44 19.47 -31.94
CA GLY A 639 -17.57 20.31 -32.36
C GLY A 639 -17.70 21.63 -31.60
N ASP A 640 -17.55 21.62 -30.27
CA ASP A 640 -17.58 22.84 -29.42
C ASP A 640 -16.27 23.66 -29.49
N HIS A 641 -15.21 23.09 -30.07
CA HIS A 641 -13.88 23.71 -30.18
C HIS A 641 -13.68 24.47 -31.49
N ILE A 642 -14.33 24.03 -32.58
CA ILE A 642 -14.24 24.66 -33.91
C ILE A 642 -15.33 25.72 -34.16
N GLY A 643 -15.00 26.74 -34.94
CA GLY A 643 -15.93 27.82 -35.32
C GLY A 643 -15.45 29.22 -34.93
N GLU A 644 -16.05 30.25 -35.51
CA GLU A 644 -15.62 31.65 -35.36
C GLU A 644 -15.77 32.16 -33.92
N THR A 645 -16.85 31.76 -33.24
CA THR A 645 -17.17 32.17 -31.86
C THR A 645 -16.91 31.08 -30.82
N ALA A 646 -16.21 30.00 -31.19
CA ALA A 646 -16.01 28.83 -30.33
C ALA A 646 -15.10 29.13 -29.12
N LYS A 647 -15.45 28.58 -27.95
CA LYS A 647 -14.66 28.74 -26.72
C LYS A 647 -13.47 27.77 -26.75
N ARG A 648 -12.34 28.18 -27.32
CA ARG A 648 -11.17 27.30 -27.53
C ARG A 648 -10.52 26.72 -26.25
N VAL A 649 -10.82 27.24 -25.07
CA VAL A 649 -10.26 26.73 -23.79
C VAL A 649 -11.31 25.92 -23.02
N GLY A 650 -11.01 24.65 -22.76
CA GLY A 650 -11.84 23.73 -21.98
C GLY A 650 -13.01 23.10 -22.76
N THR A 651 -12.97 23.12 -24.09
CA THR A 651 -13.91 22.43 -25.00
C THR A 651 -13.36 21.13 -25.58
N ILE A 652 -12.05 20.93 -25.50
CA ILE A 652 -11.35 19.71 -25.90
C ILE A 652 -10.29 19.39 -24.83
N LEU A 653 -9.98 18.11 -24.62
CA LEU A 653 -9.01 17.69 -23.60
C LEU A 653 -7.57 18.02 -24.05
N SER A 654 -6.80 18.69 -23.20
CA SER A 654 -5.33 18.71 -23.32
C SER A 654 -4.73 17.60 -22.45
N LEU A 655 -3.70 16.94 -22.98
CA LEU A 655 -2.99 15.83 -22.33
C LEU A 655 -1.63 16.27 -21.76
N GLY A 656 -0.97 17.28 -22.34
CA GLY A 656 0.35 17.75 -21.90
C GLY A 656 0.38 18.50 -20.55
N ASP A 657 -0.77 18.74 -19.95
CA ASP A 657 -0.98 19.27 -18.60
C ASP A 657 -1.70 18.24 -17.69
N LYS A 658 -1.49 16.94 -17.97
CA LYS A 658 -1.99 15.80 -17.20
C LYS A 658 -0.82 14.97 -16.68
N CYS A 659 -1.09 14.10 -15.71
CA CYS A 659 -0.13 13.10 -15.27
C CYS A 659 -0.20 11.88 -16.20
N ASP A 660 0.89 11.64 -16.93
CA ASP A 660 1.00 10.59 -17.95
C ASP A 660 0.54 9.20 -17.44
N SER A 661 0.93 8.82 -16.22
CA SER A 661 0.51 7.56 -15.60
C SER A 661 -0.93 7.59 -15.06
N CYS A 662 -1.32 8.60 -14.27
CA CYS A 662 -2.63 8.62 -13.59
C CYS A 662 -3.81 8.93 -14.52
N VAL A 663 -3.58 9.62 -15.64
CA VAL A 663 -4.63 10.08 -16.56
C VAL A 663 -4.60 9.35 -17.90
N ILE A 664 -3.45 9.31 -18.58
CA ILE A 664 -3.44 8.92 -20.00
C ILE A 664 -3.63 7.40 -20.18
N LEU A 665 -3.25 6.58 -19.19
CA LEU A 665 -3.66 5.18 -19.09
C LEU A 665 -5.18 4.98 -19.28
N LYS A 666 -6.00 5.90 -18.75
CA LYS A 666 -7.48 5.79 -18.80
C LYS A 666 -8.08 6.22 -20.15
N VAL A 667 -7.27 6.79 -21.04
CA VAL A 667 -7.68 7.15 -22.41
C VAL A 667 -7.14 6.10 -23.39
N CYS A 668 -5.90 5.63 -23.22
CA CYS A 668 -5.34 4.57 -24.04
C CYS A 668 -5.92 3.19 -23.72
N GLY A 669 -6.22 2.91 -22.45
CA GLY A 669 -6.68 1.60 -21.96
C GLY A 669 -8.07 1.17 -22.44
N ASP A 670 -8.87 2.08 -23.01
CA ASP A 670 -10.11 1.74 -23.72
C ASP A 670 -9.84 0.93 -25.02
N CYS A 671 -8.59 0.90 -25.49
CA CYS A 671 -8.15 0.16 -26.69
C CYS A 671 -6.90 -0.71 -26.44
N HIS A 672 -6.00 -0.29 -25.56
CA HIS A 672 -4.78 -1.00 -25.18
C HIS A 672 -4.94 -1.68 -23.81
N ASP A 673 -5.82 -2.67 -23.76
CA ASP A 673 -5.96 -3.61 -22.64
C ASP A 673 -5.04 -4.84 -22.82
N GLU A 674 -5.09 -5.76 -21.86
CA GLU A 674 -4.28 -6.99 -21.89
C GLU A 674 -4.66 -7.95 -23.03
N ALA A 675 -5.87 -7.84 -23.60
CA ALA A 675 -6.32 -8.66 -24.72
C ALA A 675 -5.88 -8.12 -26.09
N ASN A 676 -5.60 -6.81 -26.18
CA ASN A 676 -5.26 -6.12 -27.43
C ASN A 676 -3.78 -5.66 -27.52
N ASP A 677 -3.14 -5.27 -26.42
CA ASP A 677 -1.71 -4.89 -26.33
C ASP A 677 -1.13 -5.30 -24.95
N SER A 678 -0.92 -6.62 -24.78
CA SER A 678 -0.45 -7.22 -23.52
C SER A 678 0.76 -6.48 -22.90
N GLY A 679 0.63 -6.12 -21.62
CA GLY A 679 1.64 -5.38 -20.86
C GLY A 679 1.79 -3.89 -21.21
N PHE A 680 0.96 -3.31 -22.09
CA PHE A 680 1.00 -1.89 -22.48
C PHE A 680 1.10 -0.93 -21.29
N GLN A 681 0.25 -1.15 -20.27
CA GLN A 681 0.14 -0.31 -19.08
C GLN A 681 1.47 -0.10 -18.34
N PHE A 682 2.39 -1.09 -18.37
CA PHE A 682 3.67 -1.02 -17.67
C PHE A 682 4.79 -0.35 -18.47
N LYS A 683 4.48 0.08 -19.69
CA LYS A 683 5.37 0.85 -20.56
C LYS A 683 4.79 2.21 -20.90
N ILE A 684 3.77 2.68 -20.17
CA ILE A 684 2.96 3.83 -20.58
C ILE A 684 3.80 5.08 -20.90
N ASP A 685 4.85 5.39 -20.11
CA ASP A 685 5.77 6.51 -20.38
C ASP A 685 6.45 6.37 -21.77
N GLU A 686 6.95 5.19 -22.13
CA GLU A 686 7.51 4.85 -23.48
C GLU A 686 6.45 5.01 -24.59
N ARG A 687 5.22 4.56 -24.31
CA ARG A 687 4.10 4.60 -25.26
C ARG A 687 3.60 6.01 -25.52
N ILE A 688 3.54 6.86 -24.48
CA ILE A 688 3.18 8.27 -24.58
C ILE A 688 4.26 9.04 -25.33
N ASP A 689 5.54 8.88 -24.98
CA ASP A 689 6.63 9.55 -25.69
C ASP A 689 6.67 9.18 -27.18
N ALA A 690 6.37 7.93 -27.53
CA ALA A 690 6.23 7.49 -28.92
C ALA A 690 5.05 8.13 -29.68
N GLN A 691 4.10 8.77 -28.99
CA GLN A 691 2.96 9.49 -29.58
C GLN A 691 2.98 11.01 -29.29
N ARG A 692 3.94 11.51 -28.48
CA ARG A 692 3.93 12.88 -27.95
C ARG A 692 4.09 13.90 -29.09
N HIS A 693 3.13 14.81 -29.20
CA HIS A 693 3.05 15.81 -30.26
C HIS A 693 2.62 17.17 -29.70
N GLY A 694 3.07 18.24 -30.36
CA GLY A 694 2.99 19.60 -29.82
C GLY A 694 4.09 19.89 -28.79
N THR A 695 4.41 21.17 -28.60
CA THR A 695 5.54 21.65 -27.77
C THR A 695 5.15 22.79 -26.84
N ILE A 696 3.85 22.99 -26.61
CA ILE A 696 3.30 24.20 -26.01
C ILE A 696 2.51 23.85 -24.76
N ASP A 697 2.82 24.52 -23.65
CA ASP A 697 2.00 24.49 -22.43
C ASP A 697 0.52 24.73 -22.77
N SER A 698 -0.37 24.01 -22.10
CA SER A 698 -1.81 24.13 -22.34
C SER A 698 -2.27 25.58 -22.19
N ALA A 699 -3.24 25.99 -23.02
CA ALA A 699 -3.75 27.35 -22.98
C ALA A 699 -4.41 27.69 -21.64
N ALA A 700 -4.81 26.69 -20.84
CA ALA A 700 -5.22 26.88 -19.46
C ALA A 700 -4.02 27.17 -18.56
N THR A 701 -2.97 26.33 -18.59
CA THR A 701 -1.75 26.49 -17.79
C THR A 701 -1.07 27.85 -17.99
N ARG A 702 -1.04 28.36 -19.24
CA ARG A 702 -0.51 29.70 -19.53
C ARG A 702 -1.36 30.83 -18.95
N LEU A 703 -2.69 30.72 -19.00
CA LEU A 703 -3.59 31.71 -18.38
C LEU A 703 -3.52 31.68 -16.85
N GLU A 704 -3.28 30.51 -16.24
CA GLU A 704 -3.03 30.36 -14.80
C GLU A 704 -1.67 30.94 -14.39
N GLY A 705 -0.60 30.71 -15.16
CA GLY A 705 0.69 31.35 -14.93
C GLY A 705 0.62 32.87 -15.04
N GLU A 706 0.01 33.39 -16.11
CA GLU A 706 -0.22 34.83 -16.29
C GLU A 706 -1.12 35.44 -15.21
N SER A 707 -2.05 34.67 -14.61
CA SER A 707 -2.87 35.15 -13.49
C SER A 707 -2.10 35.17 -12.18
N ALA A 708 -1.33 34.11 -11.87
CA ALA A 708 -0.50 34.01 -10.67
C ALA A 708 0.60 35.07 -10.63
N ASP A 709 1.27 35.34 -11.75
CA ASP A 709 2.26 36.41 -11.82
C ASP A 709 1.62 37.80 -11.78
N ARG A 710 0.39 37.98 -12.30
CA ARG A 710 -0.38 39.22 -12.09
C ARG A 710 -0.83 39.41 -10.65
N GLU A 711 -1.13 38.34 -9.91
CA GLU A 711 -1.46 38.37 -8.48
C GLU A 711 -0.21 38.76 -7.67
N ARG A 712 0.92 38.08 -7.89
CA ARG A 712 2.22 38.42 -7.28
C ARG A 712 2.67 39.84 -7.58
N LEU A 713 2.49 40.31 -8.82
CA LEU A 713 2.76 41.70 -9.19
C LEU A 713 1.82 42.67 -8.45
N ARG A 714 0.54 42.34 -8.29
CA ARG A 714 -0.39 43.16 -7.48
C ARG A 714 0.00 43.22 -6.02
N GLU A 715 0.42 42.10 -5.42
CA GLU A 715 0.93 42.08 -4.04
C GLU A 715 2.20 42.91 -3.91
N ALA A 716 3.15 42.77 -4.84
CA ALA A 716 4.38 43.57 -4.88
C ALA A 716 4.09 45.08 -5.04
N PHE A 717 3.17 45.46 -5.93
CA PHE A 717 2.74 46.86 -6.08
C PHE A 717 1.97 47.38 -4.85
N SER A 718 1.20 46.53 -4.16
CA SER A 718 0.51 46.88 -2.91
C SER A 718 1.52 47.13 -1.78
N LEU A 719 2.53 46.26 -1.65
CA LEU A 719 3.65 46.43 -0.73
C LEU A 719 4.46 47.70 -1.01
N LEU A 720 4.77 47.98 -2.28
CA LEU A 720 5.44 49.22 -2.70
C LEU A 720 4.62 50.46 -2.35
N ALA A 721 3.31 50.47 -2.66
CA ALA A 721 2.41 51.57 -2.31
C ALA A 721 2.28 51.78 -0.80
N MET A 722 2.40 50.72 0.02
CA MET A 722 2.47 50.83 1.49
C MET A 722 3.81 51.37 2.00
N THR A 723 4.91 51.24 1.24
CA THR A 723 6.21 51.84 1.59
C THR A 723 6.34 53.31 1.18
N GLU A 724 5.63 53.77 0.15
CA GLU A 724 5.60 55.20 -0.23
C GLU A 724 4.64 56.06 0.62
N ALA A 725 3.87 55.42 1.52
CA ALA A 725 2.86 56.06 2.37
C ALA A 725 3.25 56.14 3.86
N ARG A 726 4.55 56.22 4.18
CA ARG A 726 5.11 56.30 5.55
C ARG A 726 6.16 57.39 5.72
#